data_AF-A0A9D5LZ48-F1
#
_entry.id   AF-A0A9D5LZ48-F1
#
_cell.length_a   1.000
_cell.length_b   1.000
_cell.length_c   1.000
_cell.angle_alpha   90.00
_cell.angle_beta   90.00
_cell.angle_gamma   90.00
#
_symmetry.space_group_name_H-M   'P 1'
#
loop_
_entity.id
_entity.type
_entity.pdbx_description
1 polymer ?
#
loop_
_entity_poly.entity_id
_entity_poly.type
_entity_poly.pdbx_seq_one_letter_code
_entity_poly.pdbx_strand_id
1 'polypeptide(L)'
;MNKSFKRWVAVTLAAVMSLGMLGVSAADDALSKDAINARTSELDALLAANKKATIAEMNAEQLYGGEETYKKALVTIDETKMWDAVEENLGVQCEYVDMYDWFYEGGVFKPEIVDQLKGMAPIPCWRIGGTASSRVNLLDTLGPVEDRGGTAPIEENMISYEPKVTVNSEIRRLGFGELVQLAYINNPETSFVPCITPWYMSEEDLRSFMAFCYDEKDESEWGRLRVEYYGIEEPIKIFYWELGNEIEYLRPYPNQKRMDWYKDVAVRLAKVIKEVNPDAKVMFCGPTAPWGIGDTYRQWVDEISYVLAPYVDAMSWHGYYDGNSQEMLLGFCKDMKSIIDENVAELDLRDENGNLKDIKISCTEHARWTSGTRLKRSSTFEAASSVMHYLNLTFQTPWWDGNNYHGVLGQTSGIDCPDWAYWIYNPEHGVFPSPIEKVYRMYHDAMGDRVIFTDWHWIEDGVEPRWNSTYGYTVDPTPNSQGIIAEKSESFSVNAMANGTDELILLLTNKNADDVIDIEFDLPHNFTLVEEMQVVAPNPLTYSYDAESAELTQYIKTEKNEPNFTSYQLRGNGLVALRLKTTEHIPQIGGDTENEVIEETVTFTEGAFADTDDSWAKNEIEIIRQAGIVCGNGDSLFHPSNDITRAEFYEMLARMLHVTGKYAGTFYEDVSADSWYADGAGVAYAEGIIRDAYFYPENKISFEEICRAVKQICINHNISGGTSDESSISEIDMSNLSESAKENVLFAIKEGYLTRLYENSSLSLDRPVTRAEAAAVVCRLYRNL
;
A
#
# COMPACT_ATOMS: atom_id res chain seq x y z
N MET A 1 -21.63 -8.11 44.08
CA MET A 1 -21.50 -9.36 43.28
C MET A 1 -20.06 -9.83 43.32
N ASN A 2 -19.82 -11.09 43.68
CA ASN A 2 -18.48 -11.67 43.90
C ASN A 2 -17.70 -11.83 42.56
N LYS A 3 -16.36 -11.71 42.58
CA LYS A 3 -15.45 -11.83 41.40
C LYS A 3 -15.70 -13.11 40.60
N SER A 4 -16.09 -14.19 41.27
CA SER A 4 -16.43 -15.48 40.65
C SER A 4 -17.66 -15.41 39.73
N PHE A 5 -18.63 -14.55 40.03
CA PHE A 5 -19.85 -14.37 39.21
C PHE A 5 -19.56 -13.53 37.95
N LYS A 6 -18.69 -12.51 38.04
CA LYS A 6 -18.21 -11.76 36.86
C LYS A 6 -17.40 -12.63 35.91
N ARG A 7 -16.57 -13.54 36.45
CA ARG A 7 -15.81 -14.53 35.67
C ARG A 7 -16.72 -15.57 35.01
N TRP A 8 -17.77 -16.01 35.71
CA TRP A 8 -18.77 -16.93 35.15
C TRP A 8 -19.57 -16.28 34.01
N VAL A 9 -20.04 -15.04 34.19
CA VAL A 9 -20.76 -14.28 33.14
C VAL A 9 -19.87 -14.01 31.92
N ALA A 10 -18.59 -13.66 32.10
CA ALA A 10 -17.65 -13.47 30.99
C ALA A 10 -17.35 -14.76 30.22
N VAL A 11 -17.24 -15.90 30.91
CA VAL A 11 -17.04 -17.22 30.29
C VAL A 11 -18.31 -17.71 29.60
N THR A 12 -19.50 -17.43 30.16
CA THR A 12 -20.78 -17.76 29.51
C THR A 12 -21.02 -16.89 28.26
N LEU A 13 -20.63 -15.62 28.27
CA LEU A 13 -20.69 -14.75 27.08
C LEU A 13 -19.69 -15.18 25.99
N ALA A 14 -18.48 -15.61 26.36
CA ALA A 14 -17.51 -16.17 25.42
C ALA A 14 -17.99 -17.52 24.83
N ALA A 15 -18.62 -18.38 25.62
CA ALA A 15 -19.16 -19.66 25.17
C ALA A 15 -20.37 -19.52 24.24
N VAL A 16 -21.26 -18.54 24.48
CA VAL A 16 -22.40 -18.25 23.60
C VAL A 16 -21.93 -17.61 22.28
N MET A 17 -20.86 -16.80 22.30
CA MET A 17 -20.26 -16.25 21.07
C MET A 17 -19.46 -17.28 20.25
N SER A 18 -19.01 -18.38 20.87
CA SER A 18 -18.30 -19.47 20.18
C SER A 18 -19.24 -20.46 19.47
N LEU A 19 -20.54 -20.46 19.78
CA LEU A 19 -21.51 -21.41 19.22
C LEU A 19 -22.05 -20.99 17.83
N GLY A 20 -21.72 -19.80 17.34
CA GLY A 20 -22.03 -19.36 15.96
C GLY A 20 -21.01 -19.79 14.91
N MET A 21 -19.87 -20.38 15.31
CA MET A 21 -18.70 -20.58 14.45
C MET A 21 -18.59 -21.94 13.76
N LEU A 22 -19.56 -22.84 13.90
CA LEU A 22 -19.50 -24.14 13.23
C LEU A 22 -20.89 -24.52 12.75
N GLY A 23 -21.08 -24.61 11.43
CA GLY A 23 -22.25 -25.21 10.78
C GLY A 23 -22.38 -26.71 11.04
N VAL A 24 -22.26 -27.13 12.31
CA VAL A 24 -22.53 -28.47 12.80
C VAL A 24 -23.95 -28.44 13.34
N SER A 25 -24.83 -29.22 12.72
CA SER A 25 -26.18 -29.43 13.26
C SER A 25 -26.06 -29.97 14.69
N ALA A 26 -26.88 -29.41 15.58
CA ALA A 26 -26.88 -29.75 17.00
C ALA A 26 -27.06 -31.26 17.21
N ALA A 27 -25.97 -31.95 17.55
CA ALA A 27 -25.98 -33.25 18.21
C ALA A 27 -24.63 -33.48 18.92
N ASP A 28 -24.66 -33.35 20.25
CA ASP A 28 -23.89 -34.07 21.25
C ASP A 28 -22.40 -34.38 20.99
N ASP A 29 -21.51 -33.52 21.48
CA ASP A 29 -20.56 -33.88 22.56
C ASP A 29 -19.75 -32.65 23.01
N ALA A 30 -19.97 -32.22 24.25
CA ALA A 30 -19.26 -31.10 24.85
C ALA A 30 -17.82 -31.51 25.20
N LEU A 31 -16.83 -30.90 24.52
CA LEU A 31 -15.43 -30.94 24.96
C LEU A 31 -15.34 -30.51 26.43
N SER A 32 -14.87 -31.42 27.28
CA SER A 32 -14.87 -31.20 28.72
C SER A 32 -13.94 -30.05 29.12
N LYS A 33 -14.29 -29.36 30.20
CA LYS A 33 -13.50 -28.28 30.81
C LYS A 33 -12.05 -28.70 31.11
N ASP A 34 -11.84 -30.00 31.31
CA ASP A 34 -10.52 -30.59 31.57
C ASP A 34 -9.67 -30.66 30.29
N ALA A 35 -10.27 -30.84 29.12
CA ALA A 35 -9.55 -30.84 27.83
C ALA A 35 -9.02 -29.44 27.46
N ILE A 36 -9.77 -28.38 27.79
CA ILE A 36 -9.35 -26.99 27.60
C ILE A 36 -8.20 -26.66 28.56
N ASN A 37 -8.34 -26.99 29.85
CA ASN A 37 -7.32 -26.73 30.86
C ASN A 37 -6.03 -27.55 30.61
N ALA A 38 -6.14 -28.78 30.10
CA ALA A 38 -5.00 -29.60 29.73
C ALA A 38 -4.19 -28.98 28.58
N ARG A 39 -4.86 -28.46 27.54
CA ARG A 39 -4.20 -27.77 26.42
C ARG A 39 -3.55 -26.45 26.83
N THR A 40 -4.15 -25.69 27.75
CA THR A 40 -3.51 -24.50 28.32
C THR A 40 -2.27 -24.87 29.14
N SER A 41 -2.32 -25.98 29.88
CA SER A 41 -1.17 -26.45 30.68
C SER A 41 -0.03 -27.02 29.82
N GLU A 42 -0.34 -27.70 28.70
CA GLU A 42 0.65 -28.10 27.69
C GLU A 42 1.31 -26.89 27.04
N LEU A 43 0.54 -25.84 26.75
CA LEU A 43 1.07 -24.58 26.20
C LEU A 43 1.96 -23.84 27.21
N ASP A 44 1.58 -23.80 28.48
CA ASP A 44 2.42 -23.25 29.56
C ASP A 44 3.71 -24.06 29.77
N ALA A 45 3.65 -25.38 29.57
CA ALA A 45 4.81 -26.27 29.62
C ALA A 45 5.73 -26.10 28.40
N LEU A 46 5.18 -25.89 27.19
CA LEU A 46 5.94 -25.56 25.98
C LEU A 46 6.61 -24.18 26.10
N LEU A 47 5.90 -23.21 26.68
CA LEU A 47 6.47 -21.90 27.02
C LEU A 47 7.57 -22.03 28.08
N ALA A 48 7.43 -22.93 29.05
CA ALA A 48 8.48 -23.22 30.03
C ALA A 48 9.67 -24.02 29.45
N ALA A 49 9.46 -24.79 28.38
CA ALA A 49 10.52 -25.49 27.65
C ALA A 49 11.28 -24.53 26.72
N ASN A 50 10.59 -23.61 26.05
CA ASN A 50 11.19 -22.51 25.27
C ASN A 50 12.03 -21.55 26.14
N LYS A 51 11.81 -21.50 27.47
CA LYS A 51 12.61 -20.70 28.42
C LYS A 51 14.04 -21.22 28.65
N LYS A 52 14.38 -22.42 28.18
CA LYS A 52 15.68 -23.06 28.49
C LYS A 52 16.48 -23.51 27.28
N ALA A 53 15.85 -23.65 26.11
CA ALA A 53 16.55 -24.12 24.94
C ALA A 53 17.37 -22.97 24.33
N THR A 54 18.70 -23.08 24.42
CA THR A 54 19.57 -22.29 23.54
C THR A 54 19.46 -22.84 22.11
N ILE A 55 19.77 -22.03 21.09
CA ILE A 55 19.76 -22.41 19.66
C ILE A 55 20.54 -23.72 19.41
N ALA A 56 21.53 -24.04 20.24
CA ALA A 56 22.32 -25.26 20.15
C ALA A 56 21.58 -26.55 20.55
N GLU A 57 20.42 -26.47 21.21
CA GLU A 57 19.71 -27.62 21.80
C GLU A 57 18.44 -28.03 21.05
N MET A 58 17.94 -27.20 20.12
CA MET A 58 16.78 -27.52 19.27
C MET A 58 17.26 -28.09 17.93
N ASN A 59 16.75 -29.27 17.55
CA ASN A 59 17.04 -29.84 16.23
C ASN A 59 16.08 -29.28 15.16
N ALA A 60 16.46 -29.37 13.89
CA ALA A 60 15.65 -28.88 12.75
C ALA A 60 14.21 -29.46 12.74
N GLU A 61 14.03 -30.71 13.16
CA GLU A 61 12.69 -31.33 13.31
C GLU A 61 11.79 -30.65 14.35
N GLN A 62 12.36 -30.04 15.40
CA GLN A 62 11.61 -29.31 16.42
C GLN A 62 11.34 -27.85 16.03
N LEU A 63 12.16 -27.29 15.14
CA LEU A 63 12.04 -25.92 14.63
C LEU A 63 11.04 -25.82 13.47
N TYR A 64 10.93 -26.88 12.66
CA TYR A 64 10.25 -26.90 11.36
C TYR A 64 9.39 -28.15 11.19
N GLY A 65 8.63 -28.56 12.21
CA GLY A 65 7.99 -29.89 12.36
C GLY A 65 6.93 -30.32 11.32
N GLY A 66 7.05 -29.93 10.05
CA GLY A 66 6.33 -30.44 8.90
C GLY A 66 7.28 -31.02 7.83
N GLU A 67 6.72 -31.70 6.82
CA GLU A 67 7.47 -32.00 5.59
C GLU A 67 7.74 -30.68 4.84
N GLU A 68 9.01 -30.37 4.54
CA GLU A 68 9.36 -29.20 3.71
C GLU A 68 8.64 -29.27 2.37
N THR A 69 7.91 -28.20 2.02
CA THR A 69 7.30 -28.05 0.70
C THR A 69 8.21 -27.22 -0.18
N TYR A 70 8.66 -27.79 -1.28
CA TYR A 70 9.53 -27.11 -2.24
C TYR A 70 8.68 -26.39 -3.28
N LYS A 71 8.91 -25.09 -3.45
CA LYS A 71 8.27 -24.24 -4.46
C LYS A 71 9.34 -23.58 -5.31
N LYS A 72 8.97 -23.17 -6.52
CA LYS A 72 9.85 -22.44 -7.44
C LYS A 72 9.22 -21.13 -7.84
N ALA A 73 9.98 -20.05 -7.83
CA ALA A 73 9.53 -18.73 -8.27
C ALA A 73 10.51 -18.14 -9.29
N LEU A 74 9.99 -17.43 -10.30
CA LEU A 74 10.79 -16.55 -11.15
C LEU A 74 10.53 -15.12 -10.70
N VAL A 75 11.60 -14.36 -10.45
CA VAL A 75 11.57 -12.93 -10.13
C VAL A 75 12.21 -12.16 -11.28
N THR A 76 11.51 -11.19 -11.82
CA THR A 76 11.97 -10.32 -12.92
C THR A 76 12.20 -8.91 -12.38
N ILE A 77 13.35 -8.32 -12.75
CA ILE A 77 13.72 -6.95 -12.41
C ILE A 77 13.58 -6.07 -13.65
N ASP A 78 12.67 -5.09 -13.61
CA ASP A 78 12.42 -4.18 -14.73
C ASP A 78 13.00 -2.79 -14.45
N GLU A 79 14.26 -2.59 -14.86
CA GLU A 79 14.98 -1.32 -14.76
C GLU A 79 14.39 -0.20 -15.66
N THR A 80 13.32 -0.43 -16.42
CA THR A 80 12.61 0.64 -17.13
C THR A 80 11.53 1.30 -16.29
N LYS A 81 11.14 0.68 -15.17
CA LYS A 81 10.11 1.18 -14.25
C LYS A 81 10.74 1.37 -12.87
N MET A 82 10.90 2.62 -12.46
CA MET A 82 11.53 2.99 -11.20
C MET A 82 10.96 4.29 -10.65
N TRP A 83 11.08 4.47 -9.34
CA TRP A 83 10.69 5.68 -8.62
C TRP A 83 11.56 5.86 -7.38
N ASP A 84 11.57 7.08 -6.83
CA ASP A 84 12.41 7.42 -5.69
C ASP A 84 12.10 6.51 -4.48
N ALA A 85 13.14 6.11 -3.78
CA ALA A 85 12.99 5.43 -2.50
C ALA A 85 12.68 6.46 -1.41
N VAL A 86 11.55 6.32 -0.74
CA VAL A 86 11.12 7.20 0.35
C VAL A 86 11.50 6.58 1.69
N GLU A 87 12.42 7.19 2.44
CA GLU A 87 12.85 6.67 3.75
C GLU A 87 11.73 6.72 4.78
N GLU A 88 10.82 7.70 4.71
CA GLU A 88 9.65 7.81 5.58
C GLU A 88 8.67 6.62 5.47
N ASN A 89 8.89 5.68 4.55
CA ASN A 89 8.28 4.35 4.58
C ASN A 89 8.80 3.45 5.74
N LEU A 90 9.76 3.92 6.53
CA LEU A 90 10.25 3.29 7.75
C LEU A 90 9.90 4.14 8.98
N GLY A 91 8.75 4.80 8.97
CA GLY A 91 8.26 5.59 10.10
C GLY A 91 7.65 4.76 11.21
N VAL A 92 7.40 5.41 12.35
CA VAL A 92 6.64 4.84 13.47
C VAL A 92 5.58 5.83 13.94
N GLN A 93 4.52 5.31 14.52
CA GLN A 93 3.53 6.10 15.23
C GLN A 93 3.81 6.12 16.72
N CYS A 94 3.67 7.31 17.31
CA CYS A 94 3.59 7.52 18.73
C CYS A 94 2.17 7.93 19.13
N GLU A 95 1.48 7.06 19.87
CA GLU A 95 0.24 7.39 20.59
C GLU A 95 0.58 8.11 21.90
N TYR A 96 -0.12 9.21 22.18
CA TYR A 96 0.13 9.99 23.40
C TYR A 96 -0.11 9.19 24.69
N VAL A 97 -1.02 8.22 24.65
CA VAL A 97 -1.33 7.38 25.81
C VAL A 97 -0.27 6.31 26.09
N ASP A 98 0.60 6.03 25.14
CA ASP A 98 1.60 4.97 25.25
C ASP A 98 2.93 5.47 25.86
N MET A 99 3.08 6.79 25.95
CA MET A 99 4.27 7.44 26.47
C MET A 99 4.15 7.67 27.98
N TYR A 100 4.58 6.67 28.74
CA TYR A 100 4.74 6.78 30.18
C TYR A 100 6.01 7.58 30.52
N ASP A 101 5.96 8.38 31.59
CA ASP A 101 7.07 9.22 32.01
C ASP A 101 8.17 8.47 32.79
N TRP A 102 8.15 7.13 32.81
CA TRP A 102 9.10 6.33 33.59
C TRP A 102 10.57 6.54 33.20
N PHE A 103 10.81 7.02 31.98
CA PHE A 103 12.13 7.36 31.44
C PHE A 103 12.37 8.88 31.33
N TYR A 104 11.47 9.71 31.87
CA TYR A 104 11.54 11.17 31.84
C TYR A 104 11.40 11.75 33.25
N GLU A 105 12.46 12.39 33.76
CA GLU A 105 12.48 12.93 35.12
C GLU A 105 13.10 14.33 35.14
N GLY A 106 12.40 15.29 35.74
CA GLY A 106 12.93 16.64 35.94
C GLY A 106 13.19 17.43 34.65
N GLY A 107 12.43 17.17 33.58
CA GLY A 107 12.56 17.89 32.31
C GLY A 107 13.53 17.27 31.31
N VAL A 108 14.13 16.12 31.65
CA VAL A 108 15.13 15.44 30.82
C VAL A 108 14.88 13.94 30.76
N PHE A 109 15.24 13.33 29.62
CA PHE A 109 15.28 11.88 29.48
C PHE A 109 16.43 11.29 30.30
N LYS A 110 16.20 10.14 30.94
CA LYS A 110 17.22 9.45 31.74
C LYS A 110 18.44 9.09 30.87
N PRO A 111 19.69 9.36 31.31
CA PRO A 111 20.88 9.14 30.50
C PRO A 111 21.01 7.72 29.94
N GLU A 112 20.64 6.71 30.72
CA GLU A 112 20.69 5.32 30.27
C GLU A 112 19.76 5.04 29.08
N ILE A 113 18.61 5.73 29.01
CA ILE A 113 17.65 5.60 27.91
C ILE A 113 18.18 6.31 26.67
N VAL A 114 18.77 7.49 26.85
CA VAL A 114 19.43 8.25 25.78
C VAL A 114 20.52 7.42 25.11
N ASP A 115 21.37 6.76 25.91
CA ASP A 115 22.45 5.93 25.40
C ASP A 115 21.93 4.67 24.69
N GLN A 116 20.86 4.05 25.20
CA GLN A 116 20.20 2.91 24.56
C GLN A 116 19.61 3.29 23.19
N LEU A 117 18.90 4.42 23.09
CA LEU A 117 18.22 4.85 21.87
C LEU A 117 19.18 5.22 20.72
N LYS A 118 20.36 5.78 21.04
CA LYS A 118 21.42 6.05 20.05
C LYS A 118 21.97 4.78 19.38
N GLY A 119 21.80 3.62 20.03
CA GLY A 119 22.18 2.33 19.47
C GLY A 119 21.07 1.68 18.64
N MET A 120 19.85 2.21 18.64
CA MET A 120 18.70 1.66 17.91
C MET A 120 18.76 1.99 16.41
N ALA A 121 17.97 1.29 15.60
CA ALA A 121 17.71 1.66 14.22
C ALA A 121 17.22 3.12 14.17
N PRO A 122 17.71 3.93 13.23
CA PRO A 122 17.20 5.29 13.06
C PRO A 122 15.72 5.21 12.65
N ILE A 123 14.91 6.15 13.09
CA ILE A 123 13.51 6.23 12.66
C ILE A 123 13.36 7.52 11.83
N PRO A 124 13.22 7.44 10.50
CA PRO A 124 13.16 8.60 9.63
C PRO A 124 11.89 9.43 9.81
N CYS A 125 10.77 8.82 10.20
CA CYS A 125 9.51 9.55 10.38
C CYS A 125 8.79 9.17 11.68
N TRP A 126 8.32 10.18 12.41
CA TRP A 126 7.46 10.00 13.58
C TRP A 126 6.09 10.62 13.33
N ARG A 127 5.08 9.77 13.22
CA ARG A 127 3.69 10.24 13.32
C ARG A 127 3.30 10.41 14.78
N ILE A 128 2.85 11.60 15.13
CA ILE A 128 2.33 11.91 16.46
C ILE A 128 0.81 11.99 16.36
N GLY A 129 0.12 10.88 16.62
CA GLY A 129 -1.27 10.69 16.23
C GLY A 129 -2.00 9.57 16.96
N GLY A 130 -3.13 9.13 16.38
CA GLY A 130 -3.95 8.05 16.90
C GLY A 130 -5.19 8.50 17.71
N THR A 131 -5.88 7.58 18.38
CA THR A 131 -7.18 7.88 19.00
C THR A 131 -7.09 8.99 20.04
N ALA A 132 -5.95 9.10 20.73
CA ALA A 132 -5.72 10.15 21.72
C ALA A 132 -5.58 11.55 21.09
N SER A 133 -5.04 11.65 19.87
CA SER A 133 -4.83 12.95 19.20
C SER A 133 -6.15 13.67 18.92
N SER A 134 -7.24 12.92 18.69
CA SER A 134 -8.59 13.48 18.55
C SER A 134 -9.07 14.28 19.78
N ARG A 135 -8.36 14.19 20.92
CA ARG A 135 -8.74 14.81 22.20
C ARG A 135 -7.70 15.78 22.74
N VAL A 136 -6.61 16.03 22.00
CA VAL A 136 -5.47 16.85 22.44
C VAL A 136 -5.19 17.92 21.40
N ASN A 137 -5.22 19.18 21.81
CA ASN A 137 -4.66 20.26 21.00
C ASN A 137 -3.13 20.25 21.21
N LEU A 138 -2.37 20.02 20.14
CA LEU A 138 -0.91 19.89 20.21
C LEU A 138 -0.23 21.13 20.80
N LEU A 139 -0.79 22.31 20.55
CA LEU A 139 -0.30 23.57 21.12
C LEU A 139 -0.33 23.55 22.65
N ASP A 140 -1.39 22.98 23.25
CA ASP A 140 -1.57 22.91 24.71
C ASP A 140 -0.54 21.97 25.38
N THR A 141 0.21 21.21 24.60
CA THR A 141 1.27 20.31 25.08
C THR A 141 2.64 20.97 25.14
N LEU A 142 2.78 22.23 24.70
CA LEU A 142 4.04 22.95 24.66
C LEU A 142 4.29 23.77 25.94
N GLY A 143 5.57 24.02 26.24
CA GLY A 143 6.03 24.82 27.38
C GLY A 143 6.09 24.06 28.71
N PRO A 144 6.30 24.77 29.84
CA PRO A 144 6.39 24.19 31.17
C PRO A 144 5.15 23.36 31.53
N VAL A 145 5.35 22.18 32.12
CA VAL A 145 4.28 21.21 32.43
C VAL A 145 3.18 21.83 33.32
N GLU A 146 3.56 22.74 34.21
CA GLU A 146 2.66 23.50 35.09
C GLU A 146 1.75 24.50 34.36
N ASP A 147 2.16 24.97 33.19
CA ASP A 147 1.46 25.97 32.38
C ASP A 147 0.58 25.33 31.29
N ARG A 148 0.78 24.03 31.02
CA ARG A 148 0.02 23.28 30.01
C ARG A 148 -1.47 23.22 30.34
N GLY A 149 -2.29 23.48 29.31
CA GLY A 149 -3.75 23.52 29.38
C GLY A 149 -4.39 22.18 29.81
N GLY A 150 -5.62 22.26 30.33
CA GLY A 150 -6.45 21.08 30.55
C GLY A 150 -7.17 20.68 29.27
N THR A 151 -7.49 19.39 29.12
CA THR A 151 -8.29 18.91 27.98
C THR A 151 -9.61 19.67 27.86
N ALA A 152 -9.97 20.04 26.65
CA ALA A 152 -11.33 20.49 26.37
C ALA A 152 -12.31 19.39 26.81
N PRO A 153 -13.34 19.70 27.63
CA PRO A 153 -14.42 18.74 27.83
C PRO A 153 -15.03 18.44 26.47
N ILE A 154 -15.26 17.15 26.18
CA ILE A 154 -16.13 16.77 25.07
C ILE A 154 -17.48 17.40 25.37
N GLU A 155 -17.84 18.50 24.71
CA GLU A 155 -19.23 18.93 24.71
C GLU A 155 -20.03 17.78 24.11
N GLU A 156 -21.02 17.31 24.88
CA GLU A 156 -21.78 16.08 24.69
C GLU A 156 -22.64 16.06 23.41
N ASN A 157 -22.36 16.90 22.40
CA ASN A 157 -23.38 17.33 21.45
C ASN A 157 -23.04 17.30 19.97
N MET A 158 -21.94 16.71 19.49
CA MET A 158 -21.75 16.54 18.04
C MET A 158 -21.19 15.17 17.63
N ILE A 159 -21.84 14.09 18.12
CA ILE A 159 -21.73 12.70 17.61
C ILE A 159 -20.71 11.80 18.36
N SER A 160 -20.94 11.47 19.63
CA SER A 160 -20.36 10.23 20.20
C SER A 160 -21.32 9.52 21.17
N TYR A 161 -21.52 8.22 20.93
CA TYR A 161 -21.90 7.25 21.92
C TYR A 161 -20.59 6.58 22.34
N GLU A 162 -19.84 7.15 23.29
CA GLU A 162 -19.10 6.38 24.31
C GLU A 162 -18.42 7.27 25.37
N PRO A 163 -18.36 6.82 26.63
CA PRO A 163 -18.11 7.67 27.79
C PRO A 163 -16.62 7.93 28.07
N LYS A 164 -16.34 9.14 28.56
CA LYS A 164 -15.23 9.55 29.46
C LYS A 164 -13.99 8.63 29.49
N VAL A 165 -13.08 8.80 28.53
CA VAL A 165 -11.66 8.55 28.81
C VAL A 165 -11.13 9.85 29.41
N THR A 166 -10.81 9.82 30.71
CA THR A 166 -10.04 10.89 31.35
C THR A 166 -8.65 10.82 30.75
N VAL A 167 -8.27 11.80 29.91
CA VAL A 167 -6.89 11.93 29.42
C VAL A 167 -5.97 12.03 30.64
N ASN A 168 -5.03 11.09 30.73
CA ASN A 168 -4.20 10.86 31.92
C ASN A 168 -3.32 12.09 32.21
N SER A 169 -2.97 12.31 33.47
CA SER A 169 -1.99 13.34 33.87
C SER A 169 -0.61 13.17 33.22
N GLU A 170 -0.33 11.99 32.65
CA GLU A 170 0.92 11.63 31.96
C GLU A 170 1.08 12.31 30.59
N ILE A 171 -0.01 12.50 29.83
CA ILE A 171 0.01 13.24 28.54
C ILE A 171 0.45 14.69 28.74
N ARG A 172 0.25 15.25 29.94
CA ARG A 172 0.75 16.59 30.26
C ARG A 172 2.26 16.63 30.48
N ARG A 173 2.90 15.51 30.78
CA ARG A 173 4.35 15.43 31.07
C ARG A 173 5.18 15.29 29.80
N LEU A 174 4.74 14.47 28.85
CA LEU A 174 5.39 14.28 27.54
C LEU A 174 4.50 14.85 26.44
N GLY A 175 4.82 16.07 26.00
CA GLY A 175 4.15 16.78 24.92
C GLY A 175 4.94 16.73 23.61
N PHE A 176 4.47 17.43 22.58
CA PHE A 176 5.08 17.39 21.25
C PHE A 176 6.58 17.75 21.27
N GLY A 177 6.98 18.79 22.01
CA GLY A 177 8.38 19.18 22.11
C GLY A 177 9.29 18.12 22.77
N GLU A 178 8.82 17.42 23.80
CA GLU A 178 9.58 16.29 24.38
C GLU A 178 9.68 15.10 23.42
N LEU A 179 8.62 14.83 22.64
CA LEU A 179 8.63 13.76 21.64
C LEU A 179 9.62 14.06 20.50
N VAL A 180 9.73 15.33 20.09
CA VAL A 180 10.74 15.76 19.11
C VAL A 180 12.16 15.57 19.65
N GLN A 181 12.40 15.95 20.91
CA GLN A 181 13.71 15.70 21.55
C GLN A 181 14.03 14.19 21.58
N LEU A 182 13.05 13.34 21.90
CA LEU A 182 13.23 11.89 21.94
C LEU A 182 13.55 11.30 20.57
N ALA A 183 12.83 11.72 19.54
CA ALA A 183 13.08 11.33 18.16
C ALA A 183 14.49 11.76 17.72
N TYR A 184 14.91 13.00 18.02
CA TYR A 184 16.25 13.51 17.67
C TYR A 184 17.39 12.87 18.45
N ILE A 185 17.13 12.31 19.63
CA ILE A 185 18.10 11.46 20.32
C ILE A 185 18.40 10.19 19.51
N ASN A 186 17.39 9.61 18.84
CA ASN A 186 17.54 8.44 17.99
C ASN A 186 18.06 8.80 16.60
N ASN A 187 17.48 9.80 15.96
CA ASN A 187 17.86 10.25 14.62
C ASN A 187 17.60 11.77 14.48
N PRO A 188 18.63 12.62 14.35
CA PRO A 188 18.45 14.07 14.22
C PRO A 188 17.79 14.49 12.90
N GLU A 189 17.79 13.62 11.88
CA GLU A 189 17.19 13.91 10.58
C GLU A 189 15.69 13.59 10.52
N THR A 190 15.10 13.06 11.61
CA THR A 190 13.70 12.64 11.65
C THR A 190 12.73 13.74 11.21
N SER A 191 11.82 13.39 10.32
CA SER A 191 10.65 14.17 9.96
C SER A 191 9.42 13.75 10.77
N PHE A 192 8.41 14.62 10.84
CA PHE A 192 7.22 14.39 11.66
C PHE A 192 5.93 14.48 10.87
N VAL A 193 4.95 13.67 11.28
CA VAL A 193 3.54 13.80 10.88
C VAL A 193 2.71 14.18 12.12
N PRO A 194 2.56 15.48 12.44
CA PRO A 194 1.67 15.90 13.50
C PRO A 194 0.21 15.74 13.08
N CYS A 195 -0.54 14.92 13.83
CA CYS A 195 -1.99 14.79 13.63
C CYS A 195 -2.73 15.97 14.27
N ILE A 196 -3.23 16.87 13.44
CA ILE A 196 -3.99 18.06 13.82
C ILE A 196 -5.41 17.67 14.19
N THR A 197 -5.86 18.00 15.40
CA THR A 197 -7.24 17.74 15.84
C THR A 197 -8.22 18.76 15.28
N PRO A 198 -9.14 18.40 14.35
CA PRO A 198 -10.07 19.37 13.80
C PRO A 198 -11.18 19.77 14.78
N TRP A 199 -11.30 19.06 15.90
CA TRP A 199 -12.32 19.29 16.93
C TRP A 199 -12.06 20.55 17.75
N TYR A 200 -10.80 20.87 18.00
CA TYR A 200 -10.41 21.87 19.00
C TYR A 200 -9.36 22.86 18.51
N MET A 201 -8.56 22.49 17.50
CA MET A 201 -7.53 23.40 17.01
C MET A 201 -8.18 24.53 16.21
N SER A 202 -8.08 25.76 16.72
CA SER A 202 -8.45 26.95 15.97
C SER A 202 -7.40 27.29 14.91
N GLU A 203 -7.75 28.16 13.96
CA GLU A 203 -6.81 28.64 12.95
C GLU A 203 -5.63 29.42 13.58
N GLU A 204 -5.87 30.13 14.68
CA GLU A 204 -4.83 30.84 15.44
C GLU A 204 -3.93 29.87 16.21
N ASP A 205 -4.51 28.81 16.78
CA ASP A 205 -3.72 27.77 17.46
C ASP A 205 -2.83 27.03 16.45
N LEU A 206 -3.35 26.70 15.27
CA LEU A 206 -2.58 26.05 14.22
C LEU A 206 -1.42 26.93 13.75
N ARG A 207 -1.65 28.24 13.54
CA ARG A 207 -0.56 29.18 13.20
C ARG A 207 0.50 29.24 14.29
N SER A 208 0.08 29.26 15.55
CA SER A 208 0.99 29.27 16.70
C SER A 208 1.80 27.98 16.80
N PHE A 209 1.16 26.83 16.53
CA PHE A 209 1.84 25.54 16.51
C PHE A 209 2.80 25.42 15.33
N MET A 210 2.42 25.92 14.15
CA MET A 210 3.32 26.00 12.99
C MET A 210 4.49 26.96 13.23
N ALA A 211 4.26 28.08 13.92
CA ALA A 211 5.32 28.99 14.34
C ALA A 211 6.32 28.31 15.29
N PHE A 212 5.85 27.43 16.19
CA PHE A 212 6.76 26.60 16.98
C PHE A 212 7.62 25.70 16.08
N CYS A 213 7.01 25.06 15.07
CA CYS A 213 7.74 24.17 14.16
C CYS A 213 8.70 24.90 13.22
N TYR A 214 8.35 26.08 12.69
CA TYR A 214 9.07 26.71 11.59
C TYR A 214 9.86 27.97 11.96
N ASP A 215 9.33 28.81 12.84
CA ASP A 215 9.92 30.13 13.05
C ASP A 215 11.32 30.03 13.66
N GLU A 216 12.15 30.99 13.31
CA GLU A 216 13.43 31.20 13.95
C GLU A 216 13.24 31.74 15.38
N LYS A 217 14.28 31.56 16.21
CA LYS A 217 14.27 31.99 17.62
C LYS A 217 13.81 33.43 17.84
N ASP A 218 14.22 34.34 16.95
CA ASP A 218 13.99 35.78 17.09
C ASP A 218 12.74 36.28 16.35
N GLU A 219 12.03 35.40 15.63
CA GLU A 219 10.84 35.74 14.83
C GLU A 219 9.54 35.71 15.65
N SER A 220 9.41 34.74 16.56
CA SER A 220 8.22 34.60 17.41
C SER A 220 8.53 34.09 18.81
N GLU A 221 7.54 34.21 19.70
CA GLU A 221 7.63 33.58 21.03
C GLU A 221 7.67 32.05 20.94
N TRP A 222 7.10 31.46 19.88
CA TRP A 222 7.07 30.03 19.66
C TRP A 222 8.42 29.48 19.16
N GLY A 223 9.06 30.17 18.21
CA GLY A 223 10.45 29.88 17.82
C GLY A 223 11.40 30.04 19.03
N ARG A 224 11.22 31.09 19.83
CA ARG A 224 11.98 31.25 21.08
C ARG A 224 11.75 30.12 22.07
N LEU A 225 10.50 29.68 22.25
CA LEU A 225 10.15 28.57 23.12
C LEU A 225 10.83 27.28 22.65
N ARG A 226 10.76 26.96 21.35
CA ARG A 226 11.44 25.81 20.74
C ARG A 226 12.94 25.80 21.07
N VAL A 227 13.62 26.92 20.86
CA VAL A 227 15.07 26.99 21.06
C VAL A 227 15.47 27.08 22.53
N GLU A 228 14.88 28.00 23.30
CA GLU A 228 15.34 28.27 24.67
C GLU A 228 14.86 27.26 25.71
N TYR A 229 13.65 26.71 25.53
CA TYR A 229 13.10 25.73 26.48
C TYR A 229 13.43 24.30 26.06
N TYR A 230 13.22 23.95 24.78
CA TYR A 230 13.47 22.58 24.30
C TYR A 230 14.89 22.36 23.77
N GLY A 231 15.67 23.40 23.51
CA GLY A 231 17.01 23.25 22.93
C GLY A 231 16.99 22.72 21.49
N ILE A 232 15.86 22.85 20.79
CA ILE A 232 15.71 22.44 19.39
C ILE A 232 15.97 23.69 18.53
N GLU A 233 17.21 23.84 18.05
CA GLU A 233 17.65 25.04 17.33
C GLU A 233 16.97 25.16 15.95
N GLU A 234 17.08 24.12 15.13
CA GLU A 234 16.60 24.12 13.74
C GLU A 234 15.07 23.98 13.65
N PRO A 235 14.45 24.50 12.57
CA PRO A 235 13.06 24.21 12.24
C PRO A 235 12.78 22.71 12.16
N ILE A 236 11.64 22.30 12.71
CA ILE A 236 11.21 20.90 12.76
C ILE A 236 10.79 20.48 11.35
N LYS A 237 11.41 19.40 10.85
CA LYS A 237 11.07 18.82 9.55
C LYS A 237 9.68 18.18 9.62
N ILE A 238 8.75 18.69 8.82
CA ILE A 238 7.40 18.16 8.72
C ILE A 238 7.25 17.41 7.40
N PHE A 239 6.93 16.12 7.47
CA PHE A 239 6.67 15.29 6.30
C PHE A 239 5.27 15.53 5.75
N TYR A 240 4.25 15.43 6.62
CA TYR A 240 2.86 15.79 6.32
C TYR A 240 2.19 16.44 7.52
N TRP A 241 1.32 17.42 7.27
CA TRP A 241 0.31 17.84 8.24
C TRP A 241 -0.94 16.99 8.07
N GLU A 242 -1.22 16.08 9.01
CA GLU A 242 -2.39 15.21 8.94
C GLU A 242 -3.60 15.88 9.60
N LEU A 243 -4.72 15.96 8.86
CA LEU A 243 -5.94 16.62 9.30
C LEU A 243 -6.89 15.65 9.99
N GLY A 244 -6.53 15.23 11.20
CA GLY A 244 -7.33 14.40 12.09
C GLY A 244 -7.11 12.91 11.92
N ASN A 245 -7.79 12.13 12.75
CA ASN A 245 -7.58 10.68 12.90
C ASN A 245 -8.92 9.95 12.98
N GLU A 246 -9.13 8.94 12.12
CA GLU A 246 -10.29 8.03 12.09
C GLU A 246 -11.65 8.75 12.28
N ILE A 247 -11.83 9.89 11.63
CA ILE A 247 -13.01 10.76 11.84
C ILE A 247 -14.29 10.07 11.36
N GLU A 248 -14.18 9.26 10.32
CA GLU A 248 -15.26 8.46 9.79
C GLU A 248 -15.73 7.40 10.80
N TYR A 249 -14.88 6.94 11.74
CA TYR A 249 -15.09 5.82 12.67
C TYR A 249 -15.96 6.11 13.93
N LEU A 250 -16.79 7.17 14.02
CA LEU A 250 -17.97 7.17 14.96
C LEU A 250 -19.38 6.78 14.37
N ARG A 251 -20.12 5.82 14.95
CA ARG A 251 -21.44 5.36 14.43
C ARG A 251 -22.56 6.42 14.55
N PRO A 252 -23.55 6.48 13.63
CA PRO A 252 -23.71 5.68 12.40
C PRO A 252 -22.77 6.13 11.26
N TYR A 253 -22.37 5.18 10.39
CA TYR A 253 -21.41 5.37 9.29
C TYR A 253 -22.05 5.35 7.90
N PRO A 254 -21.54 6.13 6.93
CA PRO A 254 -20.88 7.40 7.13
C PRO A 254 -21.96 8.44 7.51
N ASN A 255 -21.65 9.38 8.39
CA ASN A 255 -22.63 10.39 8.82
C ASN A 255 -22.49 11.65 7.94
N GLN A 256 -23.47 11.95 7.09
CA GLN A 256 -23.39 13.13 6.20
C GLN A 256 -23.08 14.43 6.96
N LYS A 257 -23.68 14.66 8.13
CA LYS A 257 -23.41 15.88 8.92
C LYS A 257 -21.95 15.95 9.38
N ARG A 258 -21.34 14.80 9.67
CA ARG A 258 -19.91 14.74 10.02
C ARG A 258 -19.05 14.99 8.80
N MET A 259 -19.40 14.40 7.66
CA MET A 259 -18.66 14.62 6.41
C MET A 259 -18.71 16.10 6.02
N ASP A 260 -19.89 16.72 6.04
CA ASP A 260 -20.06 18.14 5.75
C ASP A 260 -19.27 19.03 6.72
N TRP A 261 -19.30 18.70 8.02
CA TRP A 261 -18.47 19.36 9.03
C TRP A 261 -16.98 19.19 8.76
N TYR A 262 -16.53 17.96 8.46
CA TYR A 262 -15.14 17.63 8.23
C TYR A 262 -14.59 18.34 7.00
N LYS A 263 -15.35 18.36 5.89
CA LYS A 263 -15.03 19.13 4.68
C LYS A 263 -14.78 20.60 5.00
N ASP A 264 -15.68 21.24 5.76
CA ASP A 264 -15.52 22.66 6.14
C ASP A 264 -14.25 22.90 6.95
N VAL A 265 -14.07 22.15 8.04
CA VAL A 265 -12.93 22.38 8.93
C VAL A 265 -11.61 22.00 8.28
N ALA A 266 -11.53 20.87 7.57
CA ALA A 266 -10.31 20.43 6.91
C ALA A 266 -9.86 21.41 5.81
N VAL A 267 -10.78 21.97 5.02
CA VAL A 267 -10.45 22.99 4.02
C VAL A 267 -9.89 24.24 4.70
N ARG A 268 -10.49 24.68 5.82
CA ARG A 268 -9.99 25.86 6.56
C ARG A 268 -8.58 25.62 7.10
N LEU A 269 -8.33 24.47 7.73
CA LEU A 269 -7.02 24.15 8.28
C LEU A 269 -5.96 23.95 7.19
N ALA A 270 -6.29 23.25 6.09
CA ALA A 270 -5.38 23.10 4.95
C ALA A 270 -4.96 24.45 4.36
N LYS A 271 -5.90 25.40 4.24
CA LYS A 271 -5.60 26.76 3.76
C LYS A 271 -4.67 27.51 4.71
N VAL A 272 -4.89 27.40 6.03
CA VAL A 272 -3.98 28.00 7.01
C VAL A 272 -2.56 27.43 6.85
N ILE A 273 -2.43 26.11 6.69
CA ILE A 273 -1.13 25.46 6.50
C ILE A 273 -0.43 26.00 5.26
N LYS A 274 -1.12 26.00 4.11
CA LYS A 274 -0.56 26.51 2.84
C LYS A 274 -0.30 28.02 2.85
N GLU A 275 -1.02 28.79 3.67
CA GLU A 275 -0.76 30.23 3.85
C GLU A 275 0.51 30.49 4.64
N VAL A 276 0.75 29.72 5.71
CA VAL A 276 1.95 29.82 6.54
C VAL A 276 3.17 29.28 5.80
N ASN A 277 3.02 28.13 5.14
CA ASN A 277 4.07 27.50 4.34
C ASN A 277 3.46 26.91 3.05
N PRO A 278 3.63 27.57 1.88
CA PRO A 278 3.11 27.10 0.60
C PRO A 278 3.60 25.71 0.18
N ASP A 279 4.80 25.32 0.62
CA ASP A 279 5.44 24.04 0.27
C ASP A 279 5.05 22.90 1.23
N ALA A 280 4.36 23.22 2.34
CA ALA A 280 3.98 22.21 3.33
C ALA A 280 3.01 21.19 2.73
N LYS A 281 3.32 19.90 2.84
CA LYS A 281 2.43 18.83 2.40
C LYS A 281 1.30 18.61 3.42
N VAL A 282 0.06 18.46 2.93
CA VAL A 282 -1.13 18.29 3.76
C VAL A 282 -1.80 16.96 3.44
N MET A 283 -2.28 16.26 4.45
CA MET A 283 -2.95 14.98 4.31
C MET A 283 -4.33 15.02 4.95
N PHE A 284 -5.35 14.53 4.26
CA PHE A 284 -6.67 14.36 4.85
C PHE A 284 -6.84 12.97 5.48
N CYS A 285 -7.72 12.88 6.47
CA CYS A 285 -8.07 11.65 7.16
C CYS A 285 -8.84 10.72 6.21
N GLY A 286 -8.21 9.63 5.79
CA GLY A 286 -8.89 8.56 5.07
C GLY A 286 -9.62 7.59 6.01
N PRO A 287 -10.16 6.49 5.45
CA PRO A 287 -11.00 5.56 6.19
C PRO A 287 -10.23 4.49 6.99
N THR A 288 -10.83 4.03 8.09
CA THR A 288 -10.42 2.88 8.92
C THR A 288 -11.07 1.60 8.39
N ALA A 289 -10.63 1.13 7.23
CA ALA A 289 -11.11 -0.13 6.62
C ALA A 289 -10.05 -1.25 6.72
N PRO A 290 -10.44 -2.53 6.58
CA PRO A 290 -11.78 -3.09 6.31
C PRO A 290 -12.69 -3.36 7.53
N TRP A 291 -12.36 -2.89 8.75
CA TRP A 291 -12.91 -3.43 10.01
C TRP A 291 -14.32 -2.98 10.42
N GLY A 292 -14.91 -1.96 9.79
CA GLY A 292 -16.09 -1.32 10.40
C GLY A 292 -17.13 -0.68 9.49
N ILE A 293 -16.82 -0.46 8.21
CA ILE A 293 -17.61 0.44 7.36
C ILE A 293 -18.12 -0.19 6.05
N GLY A 294 -17.66 -1.39 5.65
CA GLY A 294 -18.05 -2.00 4.36
C GLY A 294 -17.85 -1.03 3.19
N ASP A 295 -18.69 -1.07 2.15
CA ASP A 295 -18.57 -0.18 0.97
C ASP A 295 -18.68 1.33 1.27
N THR A 296 -19.04 1.72 2.50
CA THR A 296 -19.19 3.13 2.85
C THR A 296 -17.86 3.89 2.94
N TYR A 297 -16.71 3.21 2.94
CA TYR A 297 -15.42 3.87 2.77
C TYR A 297 -15.33 4.61 1.43
N ARG A 298 -15.93 4.06 0.36
CA ARG A 298 -15.91 4.68 -0.98
C ARG A 298 -16.59 6.03 -0.94
N GLN A 299 -17.76 6.11 -0.29
CA GLN A 299 -18.49 7.38 -0.12
C GLN A 299 -17.65 8.40 0.66
N TRP A 300 -16.95 7.99 1.71
CA TRP A 300 -16.05 8.88 2.45
C TRP A 300 -14.93 9.39 1.53
N VAL A 301 -14.19 8.50 0.88
CA VAL A 301 -13.05 8.86 0.04
C VAL A 301 -13.51 9.76 -1.11
N ASP A 302 -14.59 9.41 -1.79
CA ASP A 302 -15.15 10.19 -2.90
C ASP A 302 -15.50 11.62 -2.47
N GLU A 303 -16.43 11.76 -1.52
CA GLU A 303 -16.93 13.08 -1.13
C GLU A 303 -15.88 13.97 -0.47
N ILE A 304 -14.95 13.39 0.31
CA ILE A 304 -13.91 14.15 1.00
C ILE A 304 -12.81 14.56 0.00
N SER A 305 -12.34 13.64 -0.85
CA SER A 305 -11.31 13.96 -1.84
C SER A 305 -11.81 14.97 -2.87
N TYR A 306 -13.07 14.90 -3.32
CA TYR A 306 -13.64 15.89 -4.23
C TYR A 306 -13.53 17.34 -3.71
N VAL A 307 -13.64 17.53 -2.39
CA VAL A 307 -13.57 18.86 -1.78
C VAL A 307 -12.14 19.25 -1.41
N LEU A 308 -11.32 18.30 -0.94
CA LEU A 308 -9.99 18.57 -0.39
C LEU A 308 -8.85 18.45 -1.41
N ALA A 309 -9.02 17.76 -2.53
CA ALA A 309 -7.99 17.53 -3.54
C ALA A 309 -7.21 18.80 -3.97
N PRO A 310 -7.83 19.99 -4.09
CA PRO A 310 -7.09 21.21 -4.41
C PRO A 310 -6.06 21.62 -3.34
N TYR A 311 -6.22 21.18 -2.09
CA TYR A 311 -5.47 21.68 -0.93
C TYR A 311 -4.54 20.65 -0.28
N VAL A 312 -4.67 19.38 -0.65
CA VAL A 312 -3.98 18.24 0.00
C VAL A 312 -3.09 17.49 -0.99
N ASP A 313 -2.11 16.77 -0.46
CA ASP A 313 -1.06 16.09 -1.19
C ASP A 313 -1.09 14.57 -0.94
N ALA A 314 -1.78 14.13 0.12
CA ALA A 314 -2.01 12.72 0.40
C ALA A 314 -3.35 12.46 1.13
N MET A 315 -3.73 11.18 1.19
CA MET A 315 -4.74 10.63 2.08
C MET A 315 -4.07 9.70 3.11
N SER A 316 -4.48 9.80 4.38
CA SER A 316 -4.04 8.86 5.42
C SER A 316 -4.83 7.55 5.39
N TRP A 317 -4.19 6.44 5.74
CA TRP A 317 -4.80 5.11 5.79
C TRP A 317 -4.27 4.29 6.96
N HIS A 318 -5.12 3.43 7.55
CA HIS A 318 -4.79 2.59 8.70
C HIS A 318 -4.83 1.10 8.32
N GLY A 319 -3.68 0.52 8.01
CA GLY A 319 -3.51 -0.83 7.46
C GLY A 319 -3.07 -1.88 8.48
N TYR A 320 -4.03 -2.53 9.14
CA TYR A 320 -3.75 -3.66 10.04
C TYR A 320 -3.85 -5.01 9.32
N TYR A 321 -2.94 -5.96 9.55
CA TYR A 321 -2.90 -7.22 8.79
C TYR A 321 -2.81 -8.47 9.68
N ASP A 322 -2.92 -9.64 9.04
CA ASP A 322 -3.05 -10.98 9.63
C ASP A 322 -4.42 -11.23 10.33
N GLY A 323 -5.36 -10.29 10.20
CA GLY A 323 -6.81 -10.53 10.15
C GLY A 323 -7.36 -10.51 8.71
N ASN A 324 -6.66 -9.82 7.81
CA ASN A 324 -6.79 -9.81 6.36
C ASN A 324 -5.37 -9.89 5.76
N SER A 325 -5.22 -10.35 4.52
CA SER A 325 -3.88 -10.41 3.88
C SER A 325 -3.40 -9.01 3.49
N GLN A 326 -2.09 -8.78 3.49
CA GLN A 326 -1.49 -7.50 3.11
C GLN A 326 -1.88 -7.09 1.69
N GLU A 327 -2.04 -8.05 0.79
CA GLU A 327 -2.43 -7.84 -0.60
C GLU A 327 -3.88 -7.40 -0.75
N MET A 328 -4.78 -7.95 0.08
CA MET A 328 -6.15 -7.47 0.17
C MET A 328 -6.20 -6.00 0.60
N LEU A 329 -5.37 -5.61 1.58
CA LEU A 329 -5.27 -4.22 2.02
C LEU A 329 -4.75 -3.31 0.90
N LEU A 330 -3.75 -3.77 0.13
CA LEU A 330 -3.27 -3.04 -1.05
C LEU A 330 -4.37 -2.89 -2.11
N GLY A 331 -5.23 -3.90 -2.28
CA GLY A 331 -6.43 -3.83 -3.12
C GLY A 331 -7.40 -2.71 -2.70
N PHE A 332 -7.68 -2.58 -1.39
CA PHE A 332 -8.46 -1.43 -0.89
C PHE A 332 -7.77 -0.10 -1.19
N CYS A 333 -6.45 -0.02 -1.02
CA CYS A 333 -5.70 1.21 -1.30
C CYS A 333 -5.76 1.59 -2.79
N LYS A 334 -5.65 0.62 -3.70
CA LYS A 334 -5.82 0.84 -5.15
C LYS A 334 -7.20 1.39 -5.49
N ASP A 335 -8.25 0.82 -4.91
CA ASP A 335 -9.61 1.31 -5.14
C ASP A 335 -9.80 2.74 -4.65
N MET A 336 -9.34 3.06 -3.44
CA MET A 336 -9.40 4.42 -2.92
C MET A 336 -8.56 5.40 -3.75
N LYS A 337 -7.39 4.96 -4.23
CA LYS A 337 -6.55 5.76 -5.13
C LYS A 337 -7.26 6.06 -6.45
N SER A 338 -7.94 5.07 -7.03
CA SER A 338 -8.74 5.26 -8.24
C SER A 338 -9.82 6.34 -8.05
N ILE A 339 -10.55 6.30 -6.93
CA ILE A 339 -11.57 7.31 -6.59
C ILE A 339 -10.94 8.72 -6.50
N ILE A 340 -9.79 8.83 -5.84
CA ILE A 340 -9.07 10.11 -5.72
C ILE A 340 -8.64 10.62 -7.10
N ASP A 341 -8.11 9.74 -7.96
CA ASP A 341 -7.63 10.08 -9.29
C ASP A 341 -8.77 10.49 -10.24
N GLU A 342 -9.91 9.82 -10.14
CA GLU A 342 -11.15 10.22 -10.83
C GLU A 342 -11.57 11.63 -10.43
N ASN A 343 -11.54 11.95 -9.14
CA ASN A 343 -11.88 13.28 -8.64
C ASN A 343 -10.87 14.35 -9.05
N VAL A 344 -9.57 14.05 -9.03
CA VAL A 344 -8.51 14.92 -9.56
C VAL A 344 -8.74 15.21 -11.05
N ALA A 345 -9.06 14.18 -11.83
CA ALA A 345 -9.31 14.30 -13.26
C ALA A 345 -10.61 15.09 -13.57
N GLU A 346 -11.69 14.86 -12.82
CA GLU A 346 -12.95 15.59 -12.97
C GLU A 346 -12.77 17.08 -12.69
N LEU A 347 -11.98 17.41 -11.66
CA LEU A 347 -11.69 18.78 -11.25
C LEU A 347 -10.57 19.45 -12.08
N ASP A 348 -9.94 18.71 -13.00
CA ASP A 348 -8.78 19.12 -13.81
C ASP A 348 -7.65 19.72 -12.95
N LEU A 349 -7.36 19.08 -11.82
CA LEU A 349 -6.31 19.53 -10.91
C LEU A 349 -4.95 19.11 -11.47
N ARG A 350 -4.08 20.10 -11.70
CA ARG A 350 -2.76 19.90 -12.30
C ARG A 350 -1.63 20.34 -11.39
N ASP A 351 -0.50 19.67 -11.48
CA ASP A 351 0.75 20.07 -10.86
C ASP A 351 1.43 21.22 -11.65
N GLU A 352 2.59 21.66 -11.18
CA GLU A 352 3.38 22.72 -11.81
C GLU A 352 3.90 22.39 -13.22
N ASN A 353 3.98 21.09 -13.54
CA ASN A 353 4.41 20.58 -14.84
C ASN A 353 3.22 20.36 -15.81
N GLY A 354 2.00 20.62 -15.35
CA GLY A 354 0.77 20.45 -16.13
C GLY A 354 0.24 19.02 -16.16
N ASN A 355 0.83 18.08 -15.42
CA ASN A 355 0.31 16.72 -15.24
C ASN A 355 -0.85 16.75 -14.25
N LEU A 356 -1.71 15.72 -14.27
CA LEU A 356 -2.72 15.58 -13.22
C LEU A 356 -2.02 15.46 -11.86
N LYS A 357 -2.55 16.18 -10.87
CA LYS A 357 -1.99 16.23 -9.53
C LYS A 357 -2.03 14.84 -8.90
N ASP A 358 -0.86 14.29 -8.55
CA ASP A 358 -0.79 12.99 -7.89
C ASP A 358 -0.98 13.13 -6.37
N ILE A 359 -2.16 12.76 -5.89
CA ILE A 359 -2.45 12.67 -4.45
C ILE A 359 -2.08 11.27 -3.96
N LYS A 360 -1.08 11.20 -3.09
CA LYS A 360 -0.51 9.93 -2.59
C LYS A 360 -1.42 9.26 -1.54
N ILE A 361 -1.15 7.99 -1.27
CA ILE A 361 -1.65 7.30 -0.07
C ILE A 361 -0.49 7.15 0.91
N SER A 362 -0.71 7.55 2.17
CA SER A 362 0.23 7.36 3.27
C SER A 362 -0.39 6.48 4.33
N CYS A 363 0.26 5.37 4.70
CA CYS A 363 -0.23 4.55 5.79
C CYS A 363 0.31 5.08 7.12
N THR A 364 -0.53 5.82 7.80
CA THR A 364 -0.22 6.48 9.07
C THR A 364 -0.30 5.56 10.27
N GLU A 365 -0.90 4.38 10.11
CA GLU A 365 -0.86 3.31 11.11
C GLU A 365 -0.83 1.96 10.40
N HIS A 366 0.23 1.18 10.61
CA HIS A 366 0.23 -0.22 10.21
C HIS A 366 0.79 -1.11 11.29
N ALA A 367 0.17 -2.26 11.51
CA ALA A 367 0.74 -3.30 12.33
C ALA A 367 0.04 -4.64 12.12
N ARG A 368 0.67 -5.70 12.60
CA ARG A 368 0.01 -6.98 12.77
C ARG A 368 -1.13 -6.84 13.80
N TRP A 369 -2.34 -7.24 13.42
CA TRP A 369 -3.48 -7.34 14.32
C TRP A 369 -4.33 -8.58 14.02
N THR A 370 -4.28 -9.56 14.90
CA THR A 370 -5.06 -10.80 14.75
C THR A 370 -6.35 -10.73 15.57
N SER A 371 -7.51 -10.65 14.90
CA SER A 371 -8.82 -10.76 15.54
C SER A 371 -9.14 -12.23 15.85
N GLY A 372 -8.60 -12.77 16.93
CA GLY A 372 -8.88 -14.16 17.32
C GLY A 372 -8.00 -14.65 18.47
N THR A 373 -8.44 -15.72 19.14
CA THR A 373 -7.88 -16.33 20.37
C THR A 373 -6.43 -16.85 20.31
N ARG A 374 -5.67 -16.57 19.24
CA ARG A 374 -4.20 -16.68 19.30
C ARG A 374 -3.68 -15.52 20.14
N LEU A 375 -2.66 -15.76 20.96
CA LEU A 375 -2.06 -14.75 21.83
C LEU A 375 -1.88 -13.44 21.04
N LYS A 376 -2.47 -12.33 21.50
CA LYS A 376 -2.27 -10.98 20.97
C LYS A 376 -0.77 -10.66 21.02
N ARG A 377 -0.02 -11.04 19.99
CA ARG A 377 1.44 -10.91 19.97
C ARG A 377 1.82 -10.25 18.65
N SER A 378 1.78 -8.93 18.66
CA SER A 378 2.09 -8.11 17.50
C SER A 378 3.53 -7.61 17.46
N SER A 379 4.35 -7.99 18.44
CA SER A 379 5.80 -7.70 18.50
C SER A 379 6.70 -8.95 18.44
N THR A 380 6.28 -10.01 17.74
CA THR A 380 7.07 -11.24 17.55
C THR A 380 7.87 -11.24 16.24
N PHE A 381 8.74 -12.23 16.05
CA PHE A 381 9.43 -12.48 14.78
C PHE A 381 8.45 -12.76 13.62
N GLU A 382 7.35 -13.47 13.88
CA GLU A 382 6.24 -13.62 12.93
C GLU A 382 5.58 -12.28 12.59
N ALA A 383 5.49 -11.35 13.55
CA ALA A 383 5.01 -10.00 13.23
C ALA A 383 6.02 -9.23 12.39
N ALA A 384 7.32 -9.39 12.66
CA ALA A 384 8.38 -8.80 11.86
C ALA A 384 8.38 -9.32 10.41
N SER A 385 8.07 -10.60 10.17
CA SER A 385 7.91 -11.12 8.80
C SER A 385 6.69 -10.52 8.10
N SER A 386 5.58 -10.36 8.81
CA SER A 386 4.40 -9.64 8.29
C SER A 386 4.68 -8.16 7.99
N VAL A 387 5.52 -7.50 8.79
CA VAL A 387 5.96 -6.11 8.54
C VAL A 387 6.86 -6.04 7.31
N MET A 388 7.86 -6.92 7.19
CA MET A 388 8.74 -6.94 6.02
C MET A 388 7.97 -7.19 4.73
N HIS A 389 7.01 -8.12 4.75
CA HIS A 389 6.14 -8.39 3.62
C HIS A 389 5.30 -7.19 3.23
N TYR A 390 4.73 -6.49 4.22
CA TYR A 390 3.98 -5.26 3.99
C TYR A 390 4.86 -4.18 3.36
N LEU A 391 6.05 -3.95 3.92
CA LEU A 391 7.00 -2.97 3.38
C LEU A 391 7.42 -3.31 1.96
N ASN A 392 7.69 -4.59 1.65
CA ASN A 392 8.04 -5.01 0.28
C ASN A 392 6.95 -4.58 -0.71
N LEU A 393 5.67 -4.76 -0.37
CA LEU A 393 4.54 -4.38 -1.21
C LEU A 393 4.38 -2.85 -1.34
N THR A 394 4.55 -2.10 -0.25
CA THR A 394 4.34 -0.64 -0.25
C THR A 394 5.49 0.11 -0.92
N PHE A 395 6.74 -0.30 -0.74
CA PHE A 395 7.86 0.23 -1.52
C PHE A 395 7.68 -0.03 -3.02
N GLN A 396 7.12 -1.18 -3.38
CA GLN A 396 6.81 -1.56 -4.76
C GLN A 396 5.63 -0.78 -5.39
N THR A 397 5.09 0.23 -4.69
CA THR A 397 3.90 1.00 -5.10
C THR A 397 4.22 2.51 -5.29
N PRO A 398 4.29 3.05 -6.52
CA PRO A 398 4.80 4.40 -6.81
C PRO A 398 3.89 5.56 -6.34
N TRP A 399 2.61 5.29 -6.10
CA TRP A 399 1.66 6.26 -5.55
C TRP A 399 1.55 6.20 -4.02
N TRP A 400 2.39 5.38 -3.39
CA TRP A 400 2.49 5.28 -1.94
C TRP A 400 3.57 6.24 -1.41
N ASP A 401 3.28 6.96 -0.32
CA ASP A 401 4.24 7.88 0.31
C ASP A 401 4.13 7.81 1.84
N GLY A 402 5.09 7.16 2.51
CA GLY A 402 5.14 7.02 3.95
C GLY A 402 4.42 5.79 4.53
N ASN A 403 5.01 5.23 5.58
CA ASN A 403 4.46 4.16 6.40
C ASN A 403 4.86 4.38 7.85
N ASN A 404 3.93 4.22 8.77
CA ASN A 404 4.18 4.40 10.19
C ASN A 404 3.73 3.15 10.96
N TYR A 405 4.71 2.37 11.45
CA TYR A 405 4.40 1.22 12.29
C TYR A 405 3.71 1.68 13.58
N HIS A 406 2.54 1.12 13.86
CA HIS A 406 1.75 1.49 15.03
C HIS A 406 2.58 1.17 16.29
N GLY A 407 2.77 2.15 17.19
CA GLY A 407 3.42 1.97 18.48
C GLY A 407 4.96 2.02 18.49
N VAL A 408 5.50 3.18 18.84
CA VAL A 408 6.94 3.36 19.05
C VAL A 408 7.47 2.64 20.29
N LEU A 409 6.68 2.58 21.37
CA LEU A 409 7.11 2.06 22.66
C LEU A 409 6.02 1.21 23.30
N GLY A 410 6.38 0.00 23.73
CA GLY A 410 5.52 -0.86 24.56
C GLY A 410 6.19 -1.24 25.88
N GLN A 411 5.41 -1.33 26.96
CA GLN A 411 5.91 -1.77 28.26
C GLN A 411 5.68 -3.26 28.46
N THR A 412 6.66 -3.95 29.06
CA THR A 412 6.45 -5.28 29.65
C THR A 412 6.42 -5.21 31.18
N SER A 413 5.47 -5.94 31.79
CA SER A 413 5.47 -6.24 33.23
C SER A 413 5.71 -7.74 33.43
N GLY A 414 6.91 -8.20 33.08
CA GLY A 414 7.27 -9.62 33.09
C GLY A 414 7.30 -10.23 31.69
N ILE A 415 6.58 -11.33 31.46
CA ILE A 415 6.70 -12.16 30.25
C ILE A 415 5.61 -11.82 29.21
N ASP A 416 4.75 -10.84 29.44
CA ASP A 416 3.71 -10.48 28.46
C ASP A 416 4.32 -9.75 27.26
N CYS A 417 4.01 -10.23 26.05
CA CYS A 417 4.39 -9.56 24.81
C CYS A 417 3.59 -8.25 24.71
N PRO A 418 4.25 -7.10 24.53
CA PRO A 418 3.55 -5.84 24.36
C PRO A 418 2.86 -5.83 22.99
N ASP A 419 1.70 -5.18 22.91
CA ASP A 419 1.05 -4.95 21.63
C ASP A 419 1.81 -3.85 20.89
N TRP A 420 2.14 -4.10 19.62
CA TRP A 420 2.61 -3.11 18.64
C TRP A 420 3.86 -2.33 19.06
N ALA A 421 4.76 -2.93 19.82
CA ALA A 421 5.95 -2.25 20.32
C ALA A 421 7.11 -2.34 19.32
N TYR A 422 7.53 -1.20 18.77
CA TYR A 422 8.79 -1.08 18.02
C TYR A 422 9.99 -1.16 18.96
N TRP A 423 9.99 -0.35 20.02
CA TRP A 423 10.89 -0.45 21.17
C TRP A 423 10.14 -1.01 22.37
N ILE A 424 10.87 -1.75 23.20
CA ILE A 424 10.29 -2.38 24.38
C ILE A 424 10.98 -1.83 25.62
N TYR A 425 10.18 -1.36 26.59
CA TYR A 425 10.65 -0.87 27.88
C TYR A 425 10.35 -1.87 28.99
N ASN A 426 11.38 -2.18 29.78
CA ASN A 426 11.27 -2.93 31.03
C ASN A 426 11.85 -2.07 32.18
N PRO A 427 11.11 -1.83 33.27
CA PRO A 427 11.59 -1.03 34.40
C PRO A 427 12.90 -1.51 35.02
N GLU A 428 13.22 -2.80 34.95
CA GLU A 428 14.45 -3.39 35.50
C GLU A 428 15.62 -3.34 34.51
N HIS A 429 15.36 -3.20 33.20
CA HIS A 429 16.36 -3.41 32.15
C HIS A 429 16.46 -2.28 31.11
N GLY A 430 15.63 -1.25 31.20
CA GLY A 430 15.61 -0.12 30.25
C GLY A 430 14.89 -0.44 28.94
N VAL A 431 15.33 0.18 27.84
CA VAL A 431 14.77 0.04 26.50
C VAL A 431 15.63 -0.89 25.63
N PHE A 432 14.99 -1.78 24.87
CA PHE A 432 15.64 -2.74 23.97
C PHE A 432 14.81 -2.95 22.68
N PRO A 433 15.43 -3.44 21.59
CA PRO A 433 14.77 -3.56 20.30
C PRO A 433 13.78 -4.73 20.25
N SER A 434 12.68 -4.55 19.51
CA SER A 434 11.80 -5.64 19.10
C SER A 434 12.36 -6.39 17.87
N PRO A 435 11.79 -7.55 17.48
CA PRO A 435 12.07 -8.16 16.19
C PRO A 435 11.77 -7.24 14.98
N ILE A 436 10.79 -6.32 15.10
CA ILE A 436 10.42 -5.38 14.03
C ILE A 436 11.55 -4.37 13.81
N GLU A 437 12.18 -3.91 14.89
CA GLU A 437 13.32 -2.99 14.82
C GLU A 437 14.49 -3.60 14.02
N LYS A 438 14.73 -4.91 14.16
CA LYS A 438 15.75 -5.62 13.39
C LYS A 438 15.45 -5.65 11.88
N VAL A 439 14.18 -5.74 11.51
CA VAL A 439 13.75 -5.61 10.10
C VAL A 439 14.02 -4.19 9.60
N TYR A 440 13.74 -3.16 10.39
CA TYR A 440 14.04 -1.78 10.01
C TYR A 440 15.54 -1.56 9.83
N ARG A 441 16.41 -2.12 10.70
CA ARG A 441 17.87 -2.08 10.49
C ARG A 441 18.27 -2.66 9.15
N MET A 442 17.72 -3.82 8.80
CA MET A 442 17.99 -4.44 7.50
C MET A 442 17.56 -3.53 6.35
N TYR A 443 16.39 -2.89 6.45
CA TYR A 443 15.94 -1.92 5.46
C TYR A 443 16.83 -0.68 5.39
N HIS A 444 17.31 -0.13 6.49
CA HIS A 444 18.26 1.00 6.45
C HIS A 444 19.57 0.64 5.77
N ASP A 445 20.08 -0.56 6.04
CA ASP A 445 21.29 -1.05 5.38
C ASP A 445 21.06 -1.39 3.89
N ALA A 446 19.84 -1.77 3.54
CA ALA A 446 19.42 -2.10 2.18
C ALA A 446 18.87 -0.91 1.38
N MET A 447 18.68 0.25 2.01
CA MET A 447 18.04 1.41 1.38
C MET A 447 18.86 1.89 0.19
N GLY A 448 18.23 1.92 -0.98
CA GLY A 448 18.78 2.51 -2.19
C GLY A 448 18.29 3.94 -2.41
N ASP A 449 18.76 4.58 -3.48
CA ASP A 449 18.24 5.88 -3.92
C ASP A 449 16.89 5.74 -4.64
N ARG A 450 16.63 4.58 -5.25
CA ARG A 450 15.41 4.29 -6.02
C ARG A 450 14.94 2.86 -5.86
N VAL A 451 13.63 2.69 -5.95
CA VAL A 451 12.98 1.39 -6.08
C VAL A 451 12.93 1.02 -7.56
N ILE A 452 13.29 -0.22 -7.87
CA ILE A 452 13.12 -0.81 -9.20
C ILE A 452 11.92 -1.73 -9.15
N PHE A 453 11.05 -1.64 -10.15
CA PHE A 453 9.89 -2.50 -10.26
C PHE A 453 10.32 -3.97 -10.32
N THR A 454 9.69 -4.77 -9.47
CA THR A 454 9.86 -6.22 -9.45
C THR A 454 8.53 -6.90 -9.71
N ASP A 455 8.55 -7.89 -10.60
CA ASP A 455 7.45 -8.82 -10.78
C ASP A 455 7.90 -10.24 -10.47
N TRP A 456 6.95 -11.11 -10.12
CA TRP A 456 7.27 -12.49 -9.84
C TRP A 456 6.08 -13.44 -10.04
N HIS A 457 6.37 -14.71 -10.28
CA HIS A 457 5.34 -15.76 -10.37
C HIS A 457 5.87 -17.12 -9.93
N TRP A 458 4.95 -18.00 -9.54
CA TRP A 458 5.25 -19.40 -9.25
C TRP A 458 5.48 -20.20 -10.54
N ILE A 459 6.51 -21.03 -10.55
CA ILE A 459 6.80 -21.99 -11.62
C ILE A 459 6.10 -23.31 -11.26
N GLU A 460 4.96 -23.61 -11.89
CA GLU A 460 4.25 -24.89 -11.72
C GLU A 460 4.79 -25.97 -12.69
N ASP A 461 4.89 -27.23 -12.24
CA ASP A 461 5.36 -28.34 -13.08
C ASP A 461 4.45 -28.56 -14.31
N GLY A 462 4.92 -28.18 -15.49
CA GLY A 462 4.30 -28.49 -16.77
C GLY A 462 3.12 -27.59 -17.19
N VAL A 463 2.94 -26.44 -16.55
CA VAL A 463 1.94 -25.42 -16.91
C VAL A 463 2.65 -24.07 -17.08
N GLU A 464 2.21 -23.26 -18.05
CA GLU A 464 2.73 -21.89 -18.21
C GLU A 464 2.54 -21.05 -16.94
N PRO A 465 3.40 -20.05 -16.70
CA PRO A 465 3.32 -19.15 -15.56
C PRO A 465 1.91 -18.68 -15.25
N ARG A 466 1.44 -18.87 -14.01
CA ARG A 466 0.24 -18.17 -13.54
C ARG A 466 0.68 -16.84 -12.95
N TRP A 467 0.34 -15.75 -13.62
CA TRP A 467 0.61 -14.39 -13.17
C TRP A 467 -0.06 -14.14 -11.81
N ASN A 468 0.76 -13.79 -10.82
CA ASN A 468 0.34 -13.17 -9.57
C ASN A 468 1.04 -11.81 -9.54
N SER A 469 0.63 -10.87 -10.40
CA SER A 469 1.26 -9.55 -10.35
C SER A 469 0.96 -8.90 -9.00
N THR A 470 1.96 -8.24 -8.41
CA THR A 470 1.80 -7.33 -7.25
C THR A 470 0.65 -6.31 -7.49
N TYR A 471 0.31 -6.10 -8.76
CA TYR A 471 -0.73 -5.21 -9.23
C TYR A 471 -2.12 -5.85 -9.42
N GLY A 472 -2.24 -7.17 -9.57
CA GLY A 472 -3.45 -7.89 -10.03
C GLY A 472 -4.51 -8.27 -8.98
N TYR A 473 -4.54 -7.62 -7.82
CA TYR A 473 -5.57 -7.89 -6.80
C TYR A 473 -6.89 -7.18 -7.14
N THR A 474 -7.81 -7.90 -7.77
CA THR A 474 -9.21 -7.46 -7.90
C THR A 474 -9.95 -7.71 -6.58
N VAL A 475 -10.50 -6.64 -6.00
CA VAL A 475 -11.41 -6.74 -4.85
C VAL A 475 -12.80 -7.05 -5.39
N ASP A 476 -13.35 -8.24 -5.12
CA ASP A 476 -14.80 -8.47 -5.27
C ASP A 476 -15.51 -7.73 -4.11
N PRO A 477 -16.29 -6.68 -4.38
CA PRO A 477 -16.88 -5.83 -3.35
C PRO A 477 -18.16 -6.43 -2.72
N THR A 478 -18.52 -7.70 -2.98
CA THR A 478 -19.81 -8.22 -2.50
C THR A 478 -19.88 -8.38 -0.96
N PRO A 479 -20.78 -7.68 -0.24
CA PRO A 479 -20.77 -7.59 1.24
C PRO A 479 -21.25 -8.82 2.02
N ASN A 480 -21.34 -10.01 1.42
CA ASN A 480 -22.05 -11.14 2.04
C ASN A 480 -21.31 -12.47 2.07
N SER A 481 -20.01 -12.48 1.81
CA SER A 481 -19.22 -13.68 2.04
C SER A 481 -18.48 -13.55 3.38
N GLN A 482 -19.06 -14.14 4.44
CA GLN A 482 -18.27 -14.55 5.63
C GLN A 482 -17.32 -15.71 5.27
N GLY A 483 -16.64 -15.61 4.13
CA GLY A 483 -15.76 -16.61 3.56
C GLY A 483 -15.54 -16.35 2.07
N ILE A 484 -14.26 -16.30 1.65
CA ILE A 484 -13.72 -16.06 0.29
C ILE A 484 -13.39 -14.56 0.09
N ILE A 485 -12.14 -14.08 0.09
CA ILE A 485 -10.86 -14.70 -0.31
C ILE A 485 -9.88 -14.77 0.87
N ALA A 486 -9.83 -15.93 1.54
CA ALA A 486 -8.72 -16.31 2.43
C ALA A 486 -7.72 -17.24 1.72
N GLU A 487 -7.82 -17.39 0.39
CA GLU A 487 -7.14 -18.47 -0.34
C GLU A 487 -5.79 -18.11 -0.97
N LYS A 488 -5.33 -16.85 -0.95
CA LYS A 488 -3.97 -16.50 -1.37
C LYS A 488 -3.41 -15.30 -0.60
N SER A 489 -3.12 -15.46 0.70
CA SER A 489 -2.03 -14.65 1.26
C SER A 489 -0.76 -15.21 0.65
N GLU A 490 -0.08 -14.45 -0.19
CA GLU A 490 1.22 -14.88 -0.67
C GLU A 490 2.16 -14.88 0.54
N SER A 491 2.82 -16.00 0.79
CA SER A 491 3.85 -16.07 1.81
C SER A 491 5.15 -15.44 1.34
N PHE A 492 5.28 -15.18 0.04
CA PHE A 492 6.47 -14.66 -0.60
C PHE A 492 6.26 -13.23 -1.09
N SER A 493 7.25 -12.37 -0.88
CA SER A 493 7.34 -11.06 -1.55
C SER A 493 8.79 -10.71 -1.82
N VAL A 494 8.97 -9.88 -2.84
CA VAL A 494 10.26 -9.29 -3.23
C VAL A 494 10.10 -7.79 -3.43
N ASN A 495 11.15 -7.05 -3.08
CA ASN A 495 11.34 -5.65 -3.43
C ASN A 495 12.79 -5.48 -3.92
N ALA A 496 12.99 -4.67 -4.95
CA ALA A 496 14.33 -4.31 -5.43
C ALA A 496 14.60 -2.81 -5.25
N MET A 497 15.77 -2.50 -4.74
CA MET A 497 16.28 -1.14 -4.63
C MET A 497 17.62 -1.05 -5.34
N ALA A 498 17.87 0.05 -6.03
CA ALA A 498 19.21 0.36 -6.57
C ALA A 498 19.85 1.51 -5.81
N ASN A 499 21.17 1.49 -5.75
CA ASN A 499 21.97 2.54 -5.12
C ASN A 499 23.12 2.90 -6.06
N GLY A 500 23.14 4.14 -6.54
CA GLY A 500 24.04 4.53 -7.60
C GLY A 500 23.81 3.71 -8.87
N THR A 501 24.88 3.45 -9.62
CA THR A 501 24.81 2.86 -10.97
C THR A 501 25.28 1.41 -11.02
N ASP A 502 25.72 0.83 -9.91
CA ASP A 502 26.40 -0.47 -9.88
C ASP A 502 25.88 -1.44 -8.83
N GLU A 503 24.90 -1.03 -8.02
CA GLU A 503 24.40 -1.82 -6.89
C GLU A 503 22.88 -2.03 -6.96
N LEU A 504 22.48 -3.29 -6.83
CA LEU A 504 21.10 -3.76 -6.75
C LEU A 504 20.92 -4.54 -5.44
N ILE A 505 19.88 -4.23 -4.68
CA ILE A 505 19.57 -4.89 -3.42
C ILE A 505 18.19 -5.53 -3.53
N LEU A 506 18.11 -6.85 -3.32
CA LEU A 506 16.86 -7.62 -3.34
C LEU A 506 16.43 -7.96 -1.92
N LEU A 507 15.28 -7.45 -1.48
CA LEU A 507 14.67 -7.75 -0.18
C LEU A 507 13.60 -8.84 -0.35
N LEU A 508 13.84 -10.01 0.25
CA LEU A 508 13.06 -11.22 0.08
C LEU A 508 12.42 -11.63 1.41
N THR A 509 11.12 -11.91 1.38
CA THR A 509 10.37 -12.41 2.53
C THR A 509 9.73 -13.75 2.21
N ASN A 510 9.84 -14.73 3.11
CA ASN A 510 9.03 -15.95 3.12
C ASN A 510 8.36 -16.11 4.49
N LYS A 511 7.08 -15.75 4.62
CA LYS A 511 6.29 -15.85 5.85
C LYS A 511 5.89 -17.28 6.21
N ASN A 512 5.94 -18.23 5.27
CA ASN A 512 5.52 -19.61 5.55
C ASN A 512 6.71 -20.37 6.15
N ALA A 513 6.50 -21.00 7.30
CA ALA A 513 7.53 -21.76 7.99
C ALA A 513 7.92 -23.06 7.26
N ASP A 514 7.01 -23.62 6.48
CA ASP A 514 7.16 -24.96 5.88
C ASP A 514 7.63 -24.92 4.42
N ASP A 515 7.57 -23.75 3.76
CA ASP A 515 7.96 -23.59 2.37
C ASP A 515 9.46 -23.33 2.24
N VAL A 516 10.13 -24.07 1.35
CA VAL A 516 11.44 -23.74 0.78
C VAL A 516 11.22 -23.27 -0.65
N ILE A 517 11.64 -22.05 -0.95
CA ILE A 517 11.42 -21.41 -2.25
C ILE A 517 12.75 -21.36 -2.99
N ASP A 518 12.86 -22.10 -4.09
CA ASP A 518 13.93 -21.95 -5.06
C ASP A 518 13.57 -20.79 -6.00
N ILE A 519 14.30 -19.68 -5.91
CA ILE A 519 14.07 -18.46 -6.68
C ILE A 519 15.05 -18.43 -7.84
N GLU A 520 14.54 -18.28 -9.05
CA GLU A 520 15.30 -17.91 -10.24
C GLU A 520 15.12 -16.40 -10.46
N PHE A 521 16.21 -15.71 -10.81
CA PHE A 521 16.17 -14.28 -11.12
C PHE A 521 16.42 -14.04 -12.61
N ASP A 522 15.48 -13.35 -13.24
CA ASP A 522 15.65 -12.72 -14.55
C ASP A 522 16.24 -11.31 -14.31
N LEU A 523 17.58 -11.25 -14.32
CA LEU A 523 18.35 -10.03 -14.07
C LEU A 523 18.78 -9.37 -15.38
N PRO A 524 18.73 -8.03 -15.47
CA PRO A 524 19.10 -7.30 -16.68
C PRO A 524 20.61 -7.31 -16.98
N HIS A 525 21.44 -7.53 -15.95
CA HIS A 525 22.90 -7.52 -16.04
C HIS A 525 23.51 -8.74 -15.38
N ASN A 526 24.81 -8.96 -15.58
CA ASN A 526 25.54 -9.96 -14.82
C ASN A 526 25.92 -9.44 -13.43
N PHE A 527 25.30 -10.00 -12.40
CA PHE A 527 25.53 -9.59 -11.01
C PHE A 527 26.42 -10.57 -10.24
N THR A 528 27.13 -10.03 -9.24
CA THR A 528 27.84 -10.79 -8.21
C THR A 528 27.17 -10.52 -6.87
N LEU A 529 26.79 -11.57 -6.13
CA LEU A 529 26.35 -11.43 -4.74
C LEU A 529 27.57 -11.15 -3.85
N VAL A 530 27.56 -9.99 -3.19
CA VAL A 530 28.68 -9.51 -2.37
C VAL A 530 28.35 -9.46 -0.87
N GLU A 531 27.07 -9.39 -0.50
CA GLU A 531 26.65 -9.43 0.90
C GLU A 531 25.25 -10.04 1.00
N GLU A 532 25.06 -10.87 2.01
CA GLU A 532 23.77 -11.43 2.41
C GLU A 532 23.45 -10.97 3.83
N MET A 533 22.31 -10.31 3.96
CA MET A 533 21.78 -9.80 5.22
C MET A 533 20.58 -10.65 5.61
N GLN A 534 20.49 -11.07 6.87
CA GLN A 534 19.39 -11.89 7.36
C GLN A 534 18.91 -11.42 8.73
N VAL A 535 17.59 -11.46 8.94
CA VAL A 535 17.01 -11.42 10.30
C VAL A 535 16.53 -12.82 10.66
N VAL A 536 17.08 -13.39 11.73
CA VAL A 536 16.80 -14.77 12.15
C VAL A 536 16.39 -14.82 13.61
N ALA A 537 15.55 -15.79 13.96
CA ALA A 537 15.15 -16.06 15.32
C ALA A 537 14.96 -17.57 15.55
N PRO A 538 14.99 -18.07 16.80
CA PRO A 538 14.78 -19.49 17.09
C PRO A 538 13.43 -20.02 16.61
N ASN A 539 12.38 -19.20 16.61
CA ASN A 539 11.06 -19.58 16.09
C ASN A 539 10.18 -18.33 15.84
N PRO A 540 9.06 -18.46 15.09
CA PRO A 540 8.16 -17.34 14.77
C PRO A 540 7.58 -16.61 15.99
N LEU A 541 7.45 -17.28 17.14
CA LEU A 541 6.90 -16.68 18.36
C LEU A 541 7.96 -16.00 19.23
N THR A 542 9.20 -15.85 18.76
CA THR A 542 10.27 -15.12 19.46
C THR A 542 9.88 -13.64 19.59
N TYR A 543 10.03 -13.07 20.78
CA TYR A 543 9.83 -11.65 21.07
C TYR A 543 10.76 -11.22 22.20
N SER A 544 11.00 -9.92 22.32
CA SER A 544 11.83 -9.36 23.39
C SER A 544 10.96 -8.97 24.58
N TYR A 545 11.41 -9.26 25.79
CA TYR A 545 10.80 -8.81 27.06
C TYR A 545 11.83 -8.31 28.09
N ASP A 546 13.12 -8.52 27.79
CA ASP A 546 14.29 -7.97 28.46
C ASP A 546 15.47 -7.92 27.45
N ALA A 547 16.64 -7.47 27.92
CA ALA A 547 17.83 -7.35 27.07
C ALA A 547 18.37 -8.71 26.59
N GLU A 548 18.23 -9.80 27.37
CA GLU A 548 18.73 -11.12 26.97
C GLU A 548 17.87 -11.75 25.88
N SER A 549 16.55 -11.63 26.00
CA SER A 549 15.59 -12.10 24.99
C SER A 549 15.65 -11.30 23.70
N ALA A 550 16.03 -10.01 23.74
CA ALA A 550 16.24 -9.20 22.55
C ALA A 550 17.36 -9.73 21.64
N GLU A 551 18.36 -10.40 22.21
CA GLU A 551 19.48 -11.01 21.47
C GLU A 551 19.11 -12.34 20.78
N LEU A 552 17.90 -12.88 21.04
CA LEU A 552 17.42 -14.08 20.36
C LEU A 552 17.05 -13.79 18.90
N THR A 553 16.58 -12.57 18.59
CA THR A 553 16.40 -12.14 17.21
C THR A 553 17.66 -11.45 16.73
N GLN A 554 18.36 -12.08 15.80
CA GLN A 554 19.66 -11.65 15.31
C GLN A 554 19.53 -11.01 13.94
N TYR A 555 20.28 -9.92 13.73
CA TYR A 555 20.51 -9.35 12.42
C TYR A 555 21.96 -9.67 12.02
N ILE A 556 22.12 -10.46 10.97
CA ILE A 556 23.40 -11.04 10.55
C ILE A 556 23.75 -10.50 9.16
N LYS A 557 24.98 -10.02 8.99
CA LYS A 557 25.56 -9.68 7.69
C LYS A 557 26.67 -10.66 7.37
N THR A 558 26.65 -11.23 6.17
CA THR A 558 27.64 -12.18 5.68
C THR A 558 28.22 -11.67 4.37
N GLU A 559 29.53 -11.43 4.34
CA GLU A 559 30.25 -11.13 3.10
C GLU A 559 30.22 -12.35 2.16
N LYS A 560 29.88 -12.11 0.90
CA LYS A 560 29.78 -13.12 -0.16
C LYS A 560 30.71 -12.76 -1.32
N ASN A 561 30.91 -13.72 -2.22
CA ASN A 561 31.62 -13.52 -3.47
C ASN A 561 31.14 -14.59 -4.47
N GLU A 562 29.88 -14.46 -4.88
CA GLU A 562 29.22 -15.43 -5.75
C GLU A 562 28.94 -14.77 -7.11
N PRO A 563 29.85 -14.89 -8.09
CA PRO A 563 29.72 -14.26 -9.40
C PRO A 563 28.72 -15.00 -10.30
N ASN A 564 28.10 -14.27 -11.23
CA ASN A 564 27.02 -14.78 -12.09
C ASN A 564 25.85 -15.30 -11.26
N PHE A 565 25.43 -14.48 -10.31
CA PHE A 565 24.33 -14.78 -9.40
C PHE A 565 23.01 -14.75 -10.16
N THR A 566 22.29 -15.87 -10.19
CA THR A 566 21.02 -16.01 -10.93
C THR A 566 19.92 -16.75 -10.14
N SER A 567 20.22 -17.25 -8.94
CA SER A 567 19.24 -17.98 -8.14
C SER A 567 19.55 -17.96 -6.66
N TYR A 568 18.51 -18.16 -5.83
CA TYR A 568 18.62 -18.21 -4.38
C TYR A 568 17.60 -19.18 -3.79
N GLN A 569 17.98 -19.92 -2.74
CA GLN A 569 17.03 -20.75 -2.00
C GLN A 569 16.62 -20.04 -0.70
N LEU A 570 15.38 -19.57 -0.66
CA LEU A 570 14.79 -18.91 0.50
C LEU A 570 14.02 -19.90 1.36
N ARG A 571 14.53 -20.18 2.56
CA ARG A 571 13.89 -21.08 3.53
C ARG A 571 12.73 -20.41 4.26
N GLY A 572 11.92 -21.21 4.96
CA GLY A 572 10.76 -20.75 5.71
C GLY A 572 11.09 -19.75 6.80
N ASN A 573 10.20 -18.78 7.01
CA ASN A 573 10.43 -17.58 7.84
C ASN A 573 11.67 -16.77 7.42
N GLY A 574 12.08 -16.85 6.15
CA GLY A 574 13.26 -16.17 5.63
C GLY A 574 13.02 -14.67 5.47
N LEU A 575 13.79 -13.85 6.19
CA LEU A 575 13.86 -12.40 6.04
C LEU A 575 15.27 -12.04 5.57
N VAL A 576 15.44 -11.80 4.27
CA VAL A 576 16.76 -11.73 3.63
C VAL A 576 16.86 -10.47 2.77
N ALA A 577 18.01 -9.80 2.80
CA ALA A 577 18.39 -8.83 1.77
C ALA A 577 19.71 -9.26 1.10
N LEU A 578 19.72 -9.26 -0.23
CA LEU A 578 20.85 -9.67 -1.06
C LEU A 578 21.43 -8.45 -1.74
N ARG A 579 22.67 -8.07 -1.40
CA ARG A 579 23.39 -6.97 -2.06
C ARG A 579 24.18 -7.53 -3.24
N LEU A 580 23.82 -7.07 -4.43
CA LEU A 580 24.39 -7.47 -5.69
C LEU A 580 25.18 -6.30 -6.29
N LYS A 581 26.33 -6.60 -6.89
CA LYS A 581 27.11 -5.62 -7.67
C LYS A 581 27.27 -6.06 -9.11
N THR A 582 27.23 -5.09 -10.02
CA THR A 582 27.53 -5.28 -11.43
C THR A 582 28.64 -4.32 -11.86
N THR A 583 29.28 -4.62 -12.99
CA THR A 583 30.16 -3.65 -13.68
C THR A 583 29.44 -2.91 -14.80
N GLU A 584 28.21 -3.34 -15.11
CA GLU A 584 27.32 -2.73 -16.09
C GLU A 584 26.53 -1.60 -15.42
N HIS A 585 25.92 -0.72 -16.22
CA HIS A 585 25.29 0.49 -15.70
C HIS A 585 23.80 0.26 -15.43
N ILE A 586 23.38 0.45 -14.18
CA ILE A 586 21.98 0.46 -13.77
C ILE A 586 21.40 1.87 -14.02
N PRO A 587 20.33 2.03 -14.82
CA PRO A 587 19.76 3.32 -15.19
C PRO A 587 19.28 4.16 -14.01
N GLN A 588 19.32 5.48 -14.15
CA GLN A 588 18.87 6.47 -13.16
C GLN A 588 17.54 7.12 -13.55
N ILE A 589 16.77 7.60 -12.56
CA ILE A 589 15.52 8.33 -12.81
C ILE A 589 15.84 9.62 -13.58
N GLY A 590 15.18 9.81 -14.72
CA GLY A 590 15.31 11.02 -15.52
C GLY A 590 16.63 11.19 -16.29
N GLY A 591 17.54 10.20 -16.27
CA GLY A 591 18.88 10.38 -16.84
C GLY A 591 19.64 9.11 -17.15
N ASP A 592 19.38 8.55 -18.34
CA ASP A 592 20.33 7.76 -19.15
C ASP A 592 20.34 8.26 -20.61
N THR A 593 20.06 9.55 -20.80
CA THR A 593 20.19 10.23 -22.10
C THR A 593 21.60 10.77 -22.28
N GLU A 594 22.62 9.91 -22.31
CA GLU A 594 23.90 10.23 -22.94
C GLU A 594 24.70 8.96 -23.35
N ASN A 595 24.71 8.71 -24.67
CA ASN A 595 25.63 7.84 -25.43
C ASN A 595 25.45 6.31 -25.40
N GLU A 596 24.55 5.80 -26.23
CA GLU A 596 24.98 4.90 -27.32
C GLU A 596 24.02 5.01 -28.52
N VAL A 597 24.55 5.45 -29.65
CA VAL A 597 23.83 5.54 -30.91
C VAL A 597 23.68 4.13 -31.48
N ILE A 598 22.44 3.63 -31.53
CA ILE A 598 22.01 2.76 -32.63
C ILE A 598 20.70 3.35 -33.17
N GLU A 599 20.76 3.81 -34.40
CA GLU A 599 19.66 4.41 -35.15
C GLU A 599 18.49 3.44 -35.32
N GLU A 600 17.34 3.74 -34.71
CA GLU A 600 16.09 3.92 -35.46
C GLU A 600 15.15 4.83 -34.65
N THR A 601 15.14 6.11 -35.02
CA THR A 601 14.28 7.13 -34.43
C THR A 601 12.81 6.85 -34.72
N VAL A 602 12.04 6.50 -33.69
CA VAL A 602 10.64 6.96 -33.56
C VAL A 602 10.63 8.03 -32.48
N THR A 603 10.63 9.28 -32.92
CA THR A 603 10.51 10.44 -32.03
C THR A 603 9.12 10.48 -31.43
N PHE A 604 9.00 10.23 -30.12
CA PHE A 604 7.81 10.61 -29.36
C PHE A 604 7.85 12.12 -29.16
N THR A 605 6.98 12.85 -29.84
CA THR A 605 6.77 14.28 -29.57
C THR A 605 5.92 14.42 -28.31
N GLU A 606 6.46 15.02 -27.25
CA GLU A 606 5.68 15.56 -26.14
C GLU A 606 4.64 16.55 -26.67
N GLY A 607 3.35 16.19 -26.56
CA GLY A 607 2.22 17.03 -26.93
C GLY A 607 0.95 16.22 -27.22
N ALA A 608 -0.22 16.82 -26.95
CA ALA A 608 -1.50 16.29 -27.41
C ALA A 608 -1.55 16.26 -28.95
N PHE A 609 -2.31 15.33 -29.53
CA PHE A 609 -2.49 15.26 -30.98
C PHE A 609 -3.23 16.50 -31.51
N ALA A 610 -2.60 17.26 -32.41
CA ALA A 610 -3.13 18.56 -32.83
C ALA A 610 -4.49 18.48 -33.57
N ASP A 611 -4.85 17.33 -34.13
CA ASP A 611 -6.10 17.11 -34.86
C ASP A 611 -7.23 16.46 -34.03
N THR A 612 -7.05 16.32 -32.71
CA THR A 612 -8.09 15.76 -31.83
C THR A 612 -8.90 16.82 -31.10
N ASP A 613 -8.54 18.11 -31.22
CA ASP A 613 -9.20 19.21 -30.50
C ASP A 613 -10.72 19.28 -30.73
N ASP A 614 -11.18 18.99 -31.95
CA ASP A 614 -12.60 18.97 -32.34
C ASP A 614 -13.22 17.56 -32.31
N SER A 615 -12.48 16.53 -31.85
CA SER A 615 -12.98 15.16 -31.78
C SER A 615 -13.89 14.96 -30.56
N TRP A 616 -15.03 14.30 -30.74
CA TRP A 616 -15.91 13.94 -29.62
C TRP A 616 -15.23 12.98 -28.62
N ALA A 617 -14.22 12.24 -29.10
CA ALA A 617 -13.42 11.29 -28.35
C ALA A 617 -12.08 11.89 -27.87
N LYS A 618 -11.93 13.23 -27.89
CA LYS A 618 -10.67 13.91 -27.51
C LYS A 618 -10.12 13.41 -26.19
N ASN A 619 -10.97 13.37 -25.17
CA ASN A 619 -10.58 12.96 -23.82
C ASN A 619 -10.18 11.49 -23.78
N GLU A 620 -10.96 10.61 -24.42
CA GLU A 620 -10.65 9.19 -24.51
C GLU A 620 -9.32 8.92 -25.24
N ILE A 621 -9.06 9.62 -26.35
CA ILE A 621 -7.82 9.52 -27.12
C ILE A 621 -6.63 9.99 -26.27
N GLU A 622 -6.79 11.10 -25.53
CA GLU A 622 -5.72 11.63 -24.69
C GLU A 622 -5.35 10.69 -23.54
N ILE A 623 -6.35 10.05 -22.91
CA ILE A 623 -6.11 9.06 -21.83
C ILE A 623 -5.29 7.89 -22.35
N ILE A 624 -5.70 7.29 -23.46
CA ILE A 624 -4.98 6.13 -24.00
C ILE A 624 -3.65 6.53 -24.65
N ARG A 625 -3.46 7.81 -25.03
CA ARG A 625 -2.15 8.34 -25.43
C ARG A 625 -1.20 8.42 -24.24
N GLN A 626 -1.66 8.96 -23.12
CA GLN A 626 -0.88 9.05 -21.88
C GLN A 626 -0.53 7.66 -21.35
N ALA A 627 -1.44 6.70 -21.49
CA ALA A 627 -1.21 5.29 -21.17
C ALA A 627 -0.25 4.56 -22.16
N GLY A 628 0.26 5.24 -23.20
CA GLY A 628 1.15 4.64 -24.20
C GLY A 628 0.46 3.67 -25.17
N ILE A 629 -0.88 3.57 -25.13
CA ILE A 629 -1.68 2.64 -25.94
C ILE A 629 -1.78 3.10 -27.39
N VAL A 630 -1.84 4.41 -27.63
CA VAL A 630 -1.78 4.98 -28.97
C VAL A 630 -0.57 5.88 -29.14
N CYS A 631 0.07 5.72 -30.29
CA CYS A 631 1.11 6.62 -30.76
C CYS A 631 0.59 7.22 -32.07
N GLY A 632 0.80 8.52 -32.29
CA GLY A 632 0.45 9.14 -33.56
C GLY A 632 1.30 8.56 -34.69
N ASN A 633 0.93 8.82 -35.94
CA ASN A 633 1.61 8.23 -37.09
C ASN A 633 2.98 8.90 -37.41
N GLY A 634 3.68 9.45 -36.41
CA GLY A 634 4.96 10.16 -36.55
C GLY A 634 4.86 11.68 -36.81
N ASP A 635 3.68 12.20 -37.17
CA ASP A 635 3.46 13.62 -37.51
C ASP A 635 2.76 14.44 -36.40
N SER A 636 2.70 13.94 -35.16
CA SER A 636 1.90 14.51 -34.05
C SER A 636 0.39 14.60 -34.32
N LEU A 637 -0.12 13.77 -35.23
CA LEU A 637 -1.55 13.65 -35.59
C LEU A 637 -2.10 12.24 -35.26
N PHE A 638 -3.37 12.16 -34.86
CA PHE A 638 -4.08 10.92 -34.54
C PHE A 638 -5.04 10.44 -35.65
N HIS A 639 -5.57 11.37 -36.44
CA HIS A 639 -6.58 11.13 -37.46
C HIS A 639 -7.88 10.48 -36.95
N PRO A 640 -8.62 11.15 -36.04
CA PRO A 640 -9.79 10.58 -35.37
C PRO A 640 -10.89 10.10 -36.33
N SER A 641 -11.04 10.74 -37.50
CA SER A 641 -12.09 10.42 -38.48
C SER A 641 -11.71 9.33 -39.50
N ASN A 642 -10.48 8.82 -39.49
CA ASN A 642 -10.06 7.77 -40.42
C ASN A 642 -10.58 6.41 -39.98
N ASP A 643 -10.93 5.53 -40.93
CA ASP A 643 -11.27 4.14 -40.64
C ASP A 643 -10.05 3.38 -40.11
N ILE A 644 -10.21 2.66 -39.00
CA ILE A 644 -9.13 1.89 -38.37
C ILE A 644 -9.01 0.49 -39.01
N THR A 645 -7.77 0.04 -39.18
CA THR A 645 -7.45 -1.32 -39.65
C THR A 645 -7.44 -2.33 -38.49
N ARG A 646 -7.50 -3.63 -38.82
CA ARG A 646 -7.32 -4.70 -37.84
C ARG A 646 -5.95 -4.62 -37.16
N ALA A 647 -4.89 -4.38 -37.93
CA ALA A 647 -3.55 -4.20 -37.39
C ALA A 647 -3.51 -3.10 -36.31
N GLU A 648 -4.05 -1.91 -36.62
CA GLU A 648 -4.07 -0.79 -35.67
C GLU A 648 -4.92 -1.10 -34.43
N PHE A 649 -6.12 -1.67 -34.59
CA PHE A 649 -6.99 -1.95 -33.46
C PHE A 649 -6.42 -2.99 -32.50
N TYR A 650 -5.93 -4.11 -33.02
CA TYR A 650 -5.39 -5.16 -32.15
C TYR A 650 -4.02 -4.78 -31.58
N GLU A 651 -3.24 -3.93 -32.25
CA GLU A 651 -2.04 -3.35 -31.67
C GLU A 651 -2.39 -2.43 -30.47
N MET A 652 -3.48 -1.65 -30.57
CA MET A 652 -4.00 -0.90 -29.41
C MET A 652 -4.38 -1.84 -28.27
N LEU A 653 -5.03 -2.98 -28.55
CA LEU A 653 -5.34 -3.98 -27.53
C LEU A 653 -4.08 -4.62 -26.94
N ALA A 654 -3.07 -4.92 -27.74
CA ALA A 654 -1.81 -5.47 -27.25
C ALA A 654 -1.08 -4.52 -26.31
N ARG A 655 -1.06 -3.23 -26.63
CA ARG A 655 -0.50 -2.20 -25.76
C ARG A 655 -1.32 -2.00 -24.49
N MET A 656 -2.66 -2.01 -24.62
CA MET A 656 -3.57 -1.94 -23.48
C MET A 656 -3.39 -3.12 -22.52
N LEU A 657 -3.13 -4.32 -23.03
CA LEU A 657 -2.87 -5.52 -22.24
C LEU A 657 -1.39 -5.66 -21.83
N HIS A 658 -0.57 -4.64 -22.09
CA HIS A 658 0.87 -4.61 -21.78
C HIS A 658 1.64 -5.83 -22.31
N VAL A 659 1.26 -6.36 -23.47
CA VAL A 659 1.96 -7.47 -24.11
C VAL A 659 3.28 -6.94 -24.67
N THR A 660 4.37 -7.15 -23.94
CA THR A 660 5.73 -6.71 -24.33
C THR A 660 6.60 -7.91 -24.71
N GLY A 661 6.92 -8.01 -26.00
CA GLY A 661 7.84 -9.00 -26.54
C GLY A 661 7.27 -9.61 -27.81
N LYS A 662 8.05 -9.60 -28.90
CA LYS A 662 7.68 -10.20 -30.19
C LYS A 662 7.14 -11.61 -29.93
N TYR A 663 5.84 -11.81 -30.08
CA TYR A 663 5.23 -13.13 -29.91
C TYR A 663 5.95 -14.12 -30.83
N ALA A 664 6.65 -15.12 -30.27
CA ALA A 664 7.67 -15.90 -30.97
C ALA A 664 7.11 -16.93 -31.99
N GLY A 665 5.89 -16.76 -32.50
CA GLY A 665 5.25 -17.66 -33.45
C GLY A 665 4.41 -16.93 -34.50
N THR A 666 4.50 -17.37 -35.76
CA THR A 666 3.60 -16.93 -36.83
C THR A 666 2.30 -17.77 -36.77
N PHE A 667 1.28 -17.29 -36.04
CA PHE A 667 -0.03 -17.97 -35.95
C PHE A 667 -0.89 -17.82 -37.21
N TYR A 668 -0.62 -16.79 -38.00
CA TYR A 668 -1.32 -16.48 -39.25
C TYR A 668 -0.34 -16.50 -40.42
N GLU A 669 -0.80 -16.95 -41.58
CA GLU A 669 0.02 -17.07 -42.80
C GLU A 669 0.41 -15.72 -43.41
N ASP A 670 -0.33 -14.65 -43.09
CA ASP A 670 -0.13 -13.29 -43.58
C ASP A 670 0.48 -12.32 -42.54
N VAL A 671 1.00 -12.84 -41.43
CA VAL A 671 1.67 -12.04 -40.39
C VAL A 671 3.13 -12.47 -40.26
N SER A 672 4.04 -11.56 -40.59
CA SER A 672 5.47 -11.72 -40.30
C SER A 672 5.75 -11.40 -38.83
N ALA A 673 6.67 -12.13 -38.21
CA ALA A 673 7.14 -11.84 -36.85
C ALA A 673 7.84 -10.46 -36.73
N ASP A 674 8.24 -9.87 -37.85
CA ASP A 674 8.83 -8.53 -37.91
C ASP A 674 7.82 -7.42 -38.25
N SER A 675 6.53 -7.75 -38.42
CA SER A 675 5.49 -6.74 -38.61
C SER A 675 5.28 -5.92 -37.33
N TRP A 676 5.07 -4.61 -37.46
CA TRP A 676 4.84 -3.72 -36.30
C TRP A 676 3.59 -4.05 -35.48
N TYR A 677 2.65 -4.80 -36.07
CA TYR A 677 1.42 -5.30 -35.44
C TYR A 677 1.49 -6.78 -35.05
N ALA A 678 2.69 -7.39 -35.06
CA ALA A 678 2.85 -8.82 -34.75
C ALA A 678 2.31 -9.16 -33.36
N ASP A 679 2.49 -8.26 -32.39
CA ASP A 679 1.99 -8.43 -31.03
C ASP A 679 0.47 -8.26 -30.97
N GLY A 680 -0.09 -7.28 -31.69
CA GLY A 680 -1.54 -7.18 -31.91
C GLY A 680 -2.16 -8.46 -32.49
N ALA A 681 -1.54 -9.05 -33.52
CA ALA A 681 -1.98 -10.32 -34.07
C ALA A 681 -1.85 -11.46 -33.03
N GLY A 682 -0.75 -11.49 -32.28
CA GLY A 682 -0.55 -12.44 -31.18
C GLY A 682 -1.69 -12.39 -30.16
N VAL A 683 -2.10 -11.19 -29.74
CA VAL A 683 -3.24 -10.97 -28.83
C VAL A 683 -4.55 -11.46 -29.43
N ALA A 684 -4.83 -11.15 -30.70
CA ALA A 684 -6.03 -11.65 -31.36
C ALA A 684 -6.12 -13.19 -31.31
N TYR A 685 -4.97 -13.87 -31.42
CA TYR A 685 -4.88 -15.33 -31.33
C TYR A 685 -4.97 -15.83 -29.89
N ALA A 686 -4.17 -15.28 -28.97
CA ALA A 686 -4.06 -15.71 -27.58
C ALA A 686 -5.41 -15.59 -26.85
N GLU A 687 -6.08 -14.46 -27.03
CA GLU A 687 -7.40 -14.17 -26.49
C GLU A 687 -8.51 -15.01 -27.14
N GLY A 688 -8.20 -15.70 -28.24
CA GLY A 688 -9.15 -16.52 -28.98
C GLY A 688 -10.18 -15.73 -29.78
N ILE A 689 -9.86 -14.48 -30.12
CA ILE A 689 -10.74 -13.58 -30.88
C ILE A 689 -10.72 -13.95 -32.38
N ILE A 690 -9.54 -14.24 -32.92
CA ILE A 690 -9.34 -14.66 -34.32
C ILE A 690 -8.52 -15.96 -34.32
N ARG A 691 -9.13 -17.09 -34.69
CA ARG A 691 -8.47 -18.40 -34.76
C ARG A 691 -8.33 -18.95 -36.19
N ASP A 692 -8.60 -18.12 -37.19
CA ASP A 692 -8.45 -18.47 -38.61
C ASP A 692 -6.97 -18.52 -39.04
N ALA A 693 -6.68 -19.06 -40.23
CA ALA A 693 -5.32 -19.14 -40.78
C ALA A 693 -4.74 -17.79 -41.24
N TYR A 694 -5.58 -16.75 -41.40
CA TYR A 694 -5.20 -15.43 -41.89
C TYR A 694 -5.76 -14.34 -40.97
N PHE A 695 -4.97 -13.31 -40.67
CA PHE A 695 -5.34 -12.18 -39.81
C PHE A 695 -5.98 -11.04 -40.61
N TYR A 696 -5.53 -10.83 -41.85
CA TYR A 696 -5.88 -9.72 -42.74
C TYR A 696 -5.60 -8.34 -42.12
N PRO A 697 -4.33 -7.99 -41.85
CA PRO A 697 -3.95 -6.80 -41.08
C PRO A 697 -4.49 -5.48 -41.66
N GLU A 698 -4.54 -5.35 -42.99
CA GLU A 698 -4.94 -4.12 -43.69
C GLU A 698 -6.46 -3.96 -43.84
N ASN A 699 -7.25 -4.98 -43.46
CA ASN A 699 -8.71 -4.87 -43.54
C ASN A 699 -9.22 -3.86 -42.52
N LYS A 700 -10.21 -3.04 -42.91
CA LYS A 700 -10.91 -2.19 -41.97
C LYS A 700 -11.74 -3.04 -41.02
N ILE A 701 -11.66 -2.74 -39.73
CA ILE A 701 -12.38 -3.51 -38.71
C ILE A 701 -13.86 -3.13 -38.70
N SER A 702 -14.73 -4.12 -38.57
CA SER A 702 -16.17 -3.90 -38.43
C SER A 702 -16.57 -3.75 -36.95
N PHE A 703 -17.74 -3.17 -36.71
CA PHE A 703 -18.32 -3.10 -35.36
C PHE A 703 -18.49 -4.47 -34.71
N GLU A 704 -18.84 -5.50 -35.49
CA GLU A 704 -18.95 -6.87 -34.99
C GLU A 704 -17.63 -7.37 -34.42
N GLU A 705 -16.52 -7.12 -35.12
CA GLU A 705 -15.20 -7.58 -34.70
C GLU A 705 -14.74 -6.88 -33.42
N ILE A 706 -15.00 -5.58 -33.30
CA ILE A 706 -14.75 -4.85 -32.04
C ILE A 706 -15.61 -5.44 -30.91
N CYS A 707 -16.91 -5.67 -31.12
CA CYS A 707 -17.77 -6.21 -30.08
C CYS A 707 -17.36 -7.63 -29.68
N ARG A 708 -16.88 -8.45 -30.62
CA ARG A 708 -16.31 -9.77 -30.34
C ARG A 708 -15.06 -9.64 -29.49
N ALA A 709 -14.14 -8.75 -29.86
CA ALA A 709 -12.93 -8.49 -29.10
C ALA A 709 -13.27 -8.01 -27.67
N VAL A 710 -14.14 -7.00 -27.53
CA VAL A 710 -14.63 -6.50 -26.24
C VAL A 710 -15.15 -7.64 -25.37
N LYS A 711 -16.09 -8.44 -25.86
CA LYS A 711 -16.68 -9.54 -25.09
C LYS A 711 -15.63 -10.57 -24.68
N GLN A 712 -14.74 -10.94 -25.60
CA GLN A 712 -13.73 -11.95 -25.33
C GLN A 712 -12.68 -11.46 -24.33
N ILE A 713 -12.22 -10.22 -24.46
CA ILE A 713 -11.35 -9.56 -23.48
C ILE A 713 -12.04 -9.50 -22.11
N CYS A 714 -13.31 -9.09 -22.07
CA CYS A 714 -14.08 -9.07 -20.82
C CYS A 714 -14.17 -10.44 -20.16
N ILE A 715 -14.37 -11.50 -20.94
CA ILE A 715 -14.43 -12.88 -20.43
C ILE A 715 -13.06 -13.34 -19.93
N ASN A 716 -12.00 -13.15 -20.71
CA ASN A 716 -10.68 -13.69 -20.40
C ASN A 716 -10.01 -12.96 -19.24
N HIS A 717 -10.26 -11.66 -19.11
CA HIS A 717 -9.67 -10.80 -18.09
C HIS A 717 -10.65 -10.50 -16.94
N ASN A 718 -11.82 -11.15 -16.94
CA ASN A 718 -12.88 -10.97 -15.93
C ASN A 718 -13.28 -9.50 -15.69
N ILE A 719 -13.37 -8.74 -16.78
CA ILE A 719 -13.74 -7.33 -16.78
C ILE A 719 -15.25 -7.20 -16.98
N SER A 720 -15.91 -6.39 -16.15
CA SER A 720 -17.31 -5.99 -16.32
C SER A 720 -17.40 -4.49 -16.54
N GLY A 721 -18.29 -4.05 -17.42
CA GLY A 721 -18.54 -2.62 -17.57
C GLY A 721 -19.57 -2.12 -16.56
N GLY A 722 -19.60 -0.81 -16.32
CA GLY A 722 -20.71 -0.19 -15.60
C GLY A 722 -22.01 -0.37 -16.39
N THR A 723 -23.04 -0.97 -15.78
CA THR A 723 -24.34 -1.22 -16.44
C THR A 723 -24.87 0.07 -17.07
N SER A 724 -25.04 0.08 -18.41
CA SER A 724 -25.61 1.24 -19.09
C SER A 724 -27.14 1.16 -19.13
N ASP A 725 -27.81 2.32 -19.14
CA ASP A 725 -29.26 2.38 -19.35
C ASP A 725 -29.56 2.05 -20.82
N GLU A 726 -29.98 0.80 -21.10
CA GLU A 726 -30.35 0.29 -22.43
C GLU A 726 -31.37 1.20 -23.15
N SER A 727 -32.11 2.04 -22.41
CA SER A 727 -33.09 2.99 -22.97
C SER A 727 -32.49 4.12 -23.82
N SER A 728 -31.17 4.28 -23.83
CA SER A 728 -30.45 5.35 -24.56
C SER A 728 -30.35 5.11 -26.08
N ILE A 729 -30.52 3.86 -26.53
CA ILE A 729 -30.44 3.47 -27.95
C ILE A 729 -31.82 2.98 -28.40
N SER A 730 -32.53 3.80 -29.17
CA SER A 730 -33.91 3.51 -29.58
C SER A 730 -34.01 2.68 -30.86
N GLU A 731 -32.99 2.71 -31.73
CA GLU A 731 -32.99 1.99 -33.01
C GLU A 731 -31.61 1.38 -33.33
N ILE A 732 -31.51 0.05 -33.37
CA ILE A 732 -30.32 -0.69 -33.83
C ILE A 732 -30.73 -1.62 -34.96
N ASP A 733 -30.17 -1.42 -36.16
CA ASP A 733 -30.39 -2.36 -37.26
C ASP A 733 -29.40 -3.53 -37.17
N MET A 734 -29.86 -4.64 -36.61
CA MET A 734 -29.12 -5.90 -36.53
C MET A 734 -29.59 -6.93 -37.58
N SER A 735 -30.39 -6.53 -38.57
CA SER A 735 -31.06 -7.46 -39.49
C SER A 735 -30.09 -8.26 -40.36
N ASN A 736 -28.90 -7.69 -40.63
CA ASN A 736 -27.84 -8.30 -41.43
C ASN A 736 -26.78 -9.04 -40.59
N LEU A 737 -26.94 -9.12 -39.26
CA LEU A 737 -25.98 -9.78 -38.37
C LEU A 737 -26.33 -11.25 -38.09
N SER A 738 -25.30 -12.09 -37.93
CA SER A 738 -25.46 -13.45 -37.41
C SER A 738 -25.93 -13.44 -35.95
N GLU A 739 -26.45 -14.56 -35.43
CA GLU A 739 -26.93 -14.59 -34.05
C GLU A 739 -25.80 -14.36 -33.03
N SER A 740 -24.62 -14.93 -33.27
CA SER A 740 -23.43 -14.69 -32.44
C SER A 740 -22.96 -13.23 -32.50
N ALA A 741 -23.06 -12.59 -33.68
CA ALA A 741 -22.75 -11.17 -33.83
C ALA A 741 -23.70 -10.29 -33.01
N LYS A 742 -25.00 -10.60 -33.00
CA LYS A 742 -25.99 -9.89 -32.18
C LYS A 742 -25.70 -10.02 -30.70
N GLU A 743 -25.33 -11.22 -30.23
CA GLU A 743 -24.97 -11.44 -28.83
C GLU A 743 -23.77 -10.58 -28.40
N ASN A 744 -22.76 -10.45 -29.26
CA ASN A 744 -21.58 -9.64 -28.96
C ASN A 744 -21.93 -8.15 -28.88
N VAL A 745 -22.77 -7.67 -29.80
CA VAL A 745 -23.24 -6.28 -29.81
C VAL A 745 -24.09 -5.99 -28.57
N LEU A 746 -25.04 -6.86 -28.23
CA LEU A 746 -25.88 -6.71 -27.04
C LEU A 746 -25.03 -6.71 -25.75
N PHE A 747 -24.02 -7.57 -25.68
CA PHE A 747 -23.06 -7.56 -24.56
C PHE A 747 -22.34 -6.22 -24.46
N ALA A 748 -21.73 -5.73 -25.55
CA ALA A 748 -20.98 -4.48 -25.55
C ALA A 748 -21.87 -3.25 -25.24
N ILE A 749 -23.17 -3.30 -25.55
CA ILE A 749 -24.14 -2.27 -25.16
C ILE A 749 -24.46 -2.36 -23.68
N LYS A 750 -24.84 -3.54 -23.19
CA LYS A 750 -25.24 -3.77 -21.80
C LYS A 750 -24.14 -3.34 -20.82
N GLU A 751 -22.90 -3.66 -21.18
CA GLU A 751 -21.70 -3.32 -20.40
C GLU A 751 -21.17 -1.90 -20.72
N GLY A 752 -21.90 -1.11 -21.51
CA GLY A 752 -21.61 0.32 -21.71
C GLY A 752 -20.42 0.66 -22.63
N TYR A 753 -19.78 -0.33 -23.25
CA TYR A 753 -18.61 -0.12 -24.12
C TYR A 753 -18.92 0.63 -25.41
N LEU A 754 -20.16 0.58 -25.91
CA LEU A 754 -20.59 1.33 -27.10
C LEU A 754 -21.24 2.69 -26.79
N THR A 755 -21.16 3.16 -25.54
CA THR A 755 -21.72 4.45 -25.12
C THR A 755 -21.18 5.59 -25.97
N ARG A 756 -22.05 6.53 -26.40
CA ARG A 756 -21.72 7.69 -27.25
C ARG A 756 -21.23 7.37 -28.68
N LEU A 757 -21.28 6.11 -29.14
CA LEU A 757 -20.99 5.75 -30.54
C LEU A 757 -22.23 5.83 -31.46
N TYR A 758 -23.40 6.16 -30.89
CA TYR A 758 -24.66 6.30 -31.61
C TYR A 758 -25.00 7.77 -31.87
N GLU A 759 -25.54 8.07 -33.05
CA GLU A 759 -26.00 9.40 -33.43
C GLU A 759 -27.53 9.45 -33.43
N ASN A 760 -28.12 10.48 -32.80
CA ASN A 760 -29.58 10.62 -32.68
C ASN A 760 -30.28 9.34 -32.16
N SER A 761 -29.64 8.64 -31.22
CA SER A 761 -30.10 7.35 -30.65
C SER A 761 -30.19 6.17 -31.65
N SER A 762 -29.52 6.29 -32.81
CA SER A 762 -29.38 5.21 -33.80
C SER A 762 -27.92 4.77 -33.93
N LEU A 763 -27.70 3.45 -33.95
CA LEU A 763 -26.37 2.84 -34.16
C LEU A 763 -26.36 2.03 -35.47
N SER A 764 -25.56 2.47 -36.44
CA SER A 764 -25.33 1.73 -37.68
C SER A 764 -24.11 0.83 -37.55
N LEU A 765 -24.30 -0.47 -37.76
CA LEU A 765 -23.27 -1.51 -37.61
C LEU A 765 -22.65 -1.93 -38.97
N ASP A 766 -23.26 -1.55 -40.09
CA ASP A 766 -22.83 -1.89 -41.46
C ASP A 766 -21.87 -0.83 -42.04
N ARG A 767 -20.81 -0.54 -41.29
CA ARG A 767 -19.72 0.35 -41.72
C ARG A 767 -18.41 0.05 -40.99
N PRO A 768 -17.27 0.47 -41.56
CA PRO A 768 -16.01 0.54 -40.82
C PRO A 768 -16.09 1.40 -39.56
N VAL A 769 -15.25 1.07 -38.58
CA VAL A 769 -15.10 1.83 -37.34
C VAL A 769 -14.01 2.88 -37.51
N THR A 770 -14.24 4.09 -37.02
CA THR A 770 -13.24 5.16 -37.03
C THR A 770 -12.22 4.99 -35.92
N ARG A 771 -11.03 5.57 -36.07
CA ARG A 771 -9.97 5.57 -35.04
C ARG A 771 -10.46 6.18 -33.72
N ALA A 772 -11.29 7.23 -33.76
CA ALA A 772 -11.90 7.81 -32.56
C ALA A 772 -12.84 6.84 -31.83
N GLU A 773 -13.65 6.09 -32.56
CA GLU A 773 -14.59 5.12 -31.97
C GLU A 773 -13.84 3.93 -31.37
N ALA A 774 -12.84 3.41 -32.07
CA ALA A 774 -11.97 2.36 -31.55
C ALA A 774 -11.19 2.81 -30.32
N ALA A 775 -10.62 4.03 -30.33
CA ALA A 775 -9.98 4.63 -29.17
C ALA A 775 -10.92 4.75 -27.99
N ALA A 776 -12.16 5.20 -28.20
CA ALA A 776 -13.14 5.31 -27.13
C ALA A 776 -13.51 3.94 -26.53
N VAL A 777 -13.63 2.89 -27.35
CA VAL A 777 -13.88 1.52 -26.88
C VAL A 777 -12.68 0.98 -26.10
N VAL A 778 -11.47 1.13 -26.64
CA VAL A 778 -10.24 0.69 -25.97
C VAL A 778 -10.02 1.47 -24.67
N CYS A 779 -10.28 2.77 -24.65
CA CYS A 779 -10.22 3.58 -23.42
C CYS A 779 -11.19 3.08 -22.35
N ARG A 780 -12.39 2.63 -22.74
CA ARG A 780 -13.36 2.07 -21.79
C ARG A 780 -12.93 0.69 -21.31
N LEU A 781 -12.40 -0.16 -22.17
CA LEU A 781 -11.80 -1.42 -21.74
C LEU A 781 -10.66 -1.15 -20.77
N TYR A 782 -9.72 -0.27 -21.12
CA TYR A 782 -8.57 0.12 -20.31
C TYR A 782 -8.95 0.64 -18.91
N ARG A 783 -10.04 1.40 -18.78
CA ARG A 783 -10.53 1.88 -17.49
C ARG A 783 -11.13 0.80 -16.59
N ASN A 784 -11.53 -0.34 -17.16
CA ASN A 784 -12.12 -1.46 -16.42
C ASN A 784 -11.17 -2.66 -16.36
N LEU A 785 -10.01 -2.58 -17.01
CA LEU A 785 -8.88 -3.50 -16.89
C LEU A 785 -8.20 -3.29 -15.54
#